data_AF-A0AA47P2L9-F1
#
_entry.id   AF-A0AA47P2L9-F1
#
_cell.length_a   1.000
_cell.length_b   1.000
_cell.length_c   1.000
_cell.angle_alpha   90.00
_cell.angle_beta   90.00
_cell.angle_gamma   90.00
#
_symmetry.space_group_name_H-M   'P 1'
#
loop_
_entity.id
_entity.type
_entity.pdbx_description
1 polymer ?
#
loop_
_entity_poly.entity_id
_entity_poly.type
_entity_poly.pdbx_seq_one_letter_code
_entity_poly.pdbx_strand_id
1 'polypeptide(L)'
;MWAPAALAALAAVGHSLLLFLSFQRTRREWRPMEDRSCTDLPWFLLFTLFCVGMSCICGYTIATGGAARLVFGYDSYGNTCGQRNEPIEGVRLSGLDHRDRQYVFFLDPCNIDIVQRKIKSLALCVSLCPGEEMKTYEDLKTFAMLNGSELCSYELAGHKYPGLPESKALPVFNRCTPVDVSCYAKFAEAVVTFVSDNSVLHRLIAGVMASKEIIIGLCVLALGLSMILMVIIRYISAVLVWILTALVVLGSLAGTSVLWWLYIDHRLFSNTTLPRVAKETSEEAELHRDKSQALLVYATSATVFAVILLLLMLFMRKRVALTIALFHVAGKVFIHLPLLTLQPFCTFLALLLFWIYWVLVLLFLGTTGNPEQSEETGLTEFRLTGTLQYLTWYHAVGLVWISEFILACQQMTVAGAVVTYYFTRDKNRLPLTPILSSVLRLVRYHLGTVAKGSFIITLVKIPRLILMYIHNQLKGKENACARCLLKTCICCLWCLEKCLNYLNQNAYAATAINSTSFCTSARDAFVILVENALRVAAINAVGDFVLFLGKVLIVTSTAFAGVLLLNYQRDFAEWLLPLIIVCLFSFLVAHCFLSIFEIVVDVLFLCFAIDTKYNDGTPGKEFYMDKALMEFVESSRRLERVVERGRSRVKEAVVSEGAEMKPMVSDSGGGGAKVKVKEELKEKDEEEEEEELEGVGLDGGGGEWEVLQEFHVYYLMMGVLLDWVLTEDSTWVLCLSQDMVLFLCVYLPTSTLFLLATLLQEPGSFRCSSVAEACPTIPASAKPASASAC
;
A
#
# COMPACT_ATOMS: atom_id res chain seq x y z
N MET A 1 -0.96 12.92 28.89
CA MET A 1 -0.49 14.15 28.21
C MET A 1 -0.52 14.08 26.68
N TRP A 2 -0.50 12.91 26.03
CA TRP A 2 -0.43 12.81 24.55
C TRP A 2 -1.78 12.63 23.81
N ALA A 3 -2.84 12.17 24.48
CA ALA A 3 -4.19 12.07 23.91
C ALA A 3 -4.80 13.44 23.48
N PRO A 4 -4.70 14.52 24.28
CA PRO A 4 -5.13 15.84 23.83
C PRO A 4 -4.24 16.39 22.70
N ALA A 5 -2.98 15.96 22.57
CA ALA A 5 -2.12 16.35 21.45
C ALA A 5 -2.50 15.65 20.14
N ALA A 6 -2.96 14.39 20.18
CA ALA A 6 -3.44 13.66 19.00
C ALA A 6 -4.82 14.16 18.53
N LEU A 7 -5.74 14.43 19.47
CA LEU A 7 -7.02 15.09 19.14
C LEU A 7 -6.80 16.54 18.69
N ALA A 8 -5.86 17.28 19.30
CA ALA A 8 -5.48 18.60 18.82
C ALA A 8 -4.78 18.54 17.46
N ALA A 9 -4.04 17.47 17.13
CA ALA A 9 -3.46 17.28 15.81
C ALA A 9 -4.52 16.93 14.75
N LEU A 10 -5.49 16.06 15.06
CA LEU A 10 -6.62 15.76 14.16
C LEU A 10 -7.54 16.97 13.98
N ALA A 11 -7.83 17.71 15.05
CA ALA A 11 -8.58 18.96 15.00
C ALA A 11 -7.79 20.07 14.30
N ALA A 12 -6.48 20.17 14.52
CA ALA A 12 -5.63 21.13 13.82
C ALA A 12 -5.46 20.76 12.35
N VAL A 13 -5.45 19.48 11.97
CA VAL A 13 -5.43 19.02 10.58
C VAL A 13 -6.78 19.25 9.92
N GLY A 14 -7.90 18.92 10.57
CA GLY A 14 -9.25 19.20 10.06
C GLY A 14 -9.51 20.70 9.92
N HIS A 15 -9.10 21.50 10.91
CA HIS A 15 -9.16 22.96 10.86
C HIS A 15 -8.16 23.54 9.86
N SER A 16 -6.97 22.94 9.68
CA SER A 16 -6.01 23.32 8.63
C SER A 16 -6.50 22.95 7.24
N LEU A 17 -7.26 21.85 7.08
CA LEU A 17 -7.89 21.44 5.81
C LEU A 17 -9.05 22.39 5.47
N LEU A 18 -9.88 22.73 6.45
CA LEU A 18 -10.96 23.72 6.32
C LEU A 18 -10.42 25.13 6.06
N LEU A 19 -9.32 25.53 6.72
CA LEU A 19 -8.59 26.77 6.45
C LEU A 19 -7.84 26.72 5.10
N PHE A 20 -7.35 25.55 4.67
CA PHE A 20 -6.81 25.32 3.31
C PHE A 20 -7.87 25.57 2.23
N LEU A 21 -9.13 25.25 2.55
CA LEU A 21 -10.27 25.35 1.63
C LEU A 21 -11.00 26.70 1.71
N SER A 22 -10.71 27.55 2.71
CA SER A 22 -11.44 28.81 2.98
C SER A 22 -10.96 30.04 2.18
N PHE A 23 -9.94 29.92 1.32
CA PHE A 23 -9.47 31.05 0.51
C PHE A 23 -10.52 31.49 -0.54
N GLN A 24 -10.74 32.81 -0.71
CA GLN A 24 -11.78 33.36 -1.58
C GLN A 24 -11.67 32.91 -3.05
N ARG A 25 -12.81 32.60 -3.67
CA ARG A 25 -12.96 32.21 -5.08
C ARG A 25 -12.82 33.45 -5.96
N THR A 26 -11.67 33.64 -6.60
CA THR A 26 -11.60 34.55 -7.74
C THR A 26 -12.34 33.91 -8.92
N ARG A 27 -13.32 34.60 -9.51
CA ARG A 27 -13.97 34.15 -10.76
C ARG A 27 -12.92 34.20 -11.87
N ARG A 28 -12.22 33.08 -12.10
CA ARG A 28 -11.33 32.91 -13.24
C ARG A 28 -12.13 32.46 -14.45
N GLU A 29 -11.85 33.05 -15.61
CA GLU A 29 -12.40 32.60 -16.89
C GLU A 29 -11.76 31.25 -17.25
N TRP A 30 -12.60 30.25 -17.55
CA TRP A 30 -12.13 28.89 -17.82
C TRP A 30 -11.59 28.78 -19.25
N ARG A 31 -10.27 28.63 -19.39
CA ARG A 31 -9.57 28.46 -20.66
C ARG A 31 -8.56 27.31 -20.54
N PRO A 32 -8.94 26.07 -20.90
CA PRO A 32 -8.06 24.92 -20.73
C PRO A 32 -6.84 25.06 -21.65
N MET A 33 -5.64 24.77 -21.13
CA MET A 33 -4.37 24.73 -21.88
C MET A 33 -3.85 26.04 -22.49
N GLU A 34 -4.55 27.18 -22.40
CA GLU A 34 -4.14 28.45 -23.04
C GLU A 34 -3.11 29.26 -22.24
N ASP A 35 -3.14 29.22 -20.90
CA ASP A 35 -2.18 29.94 -20.05
C ASP A 35 -1.35 28.98 -19.19
N ARG A 36 -0.03 28.98 -19.37
CA ARG A 36 0.90 28.22 -18.53
C ARG A 36 1.82 29.14 -17.75
N SER A 37 1.92 28.88 -16.46
CA SER A 37 2.80 29.59 -15.54
C SER A 37 3.48 28.59 -14.61
N CYS A 38 4.63 28.97 -14.05
CA CYS A 38 5.30 28.14 -13.05
C CYS A 38 4.45 28.09 -11.78
N THR A 39 4.26 26.89 -11.22
CA THR A 39 3.39 26.65 -10.07
C THR A 39 4.21 26.26 -8.84
N ASP A 40 3.84 26.82 -7.68
CA ASP A 40 4.46 26.55 -6.36
C ASP A 40 6.01 26.66 -6.34
N LEU A 41 6.59 27.68 -6.99
CA LEU A 41 8.05 27.88 -7.06
C LEU A 41 8.80 27.80 -5.71
N PRO A 42 8.29 28.33 -4.57
CA PRO A 42 8.97 28.18 -3.28
C PRO A 42 9.17 26.72 -2.86
N TRP A 43 8.22 25.84 -3.17
CA TRP A 43 8.31 24.41 -2.86
C TRP A 43 9.34 23.70 -3.74
N PHE A 44 9.47 24.12 -4.99
CA PHE A 44 10.54 23.63 -5.86
C PHE A 44 11.92 24.01 -5.32
N LEU A 45 12.10 25.26 -4.87
CA LEU A 45 13.36 25.71 -4.28
C LEU A 45 13.69 24.96 -2.98
N LEU A 46 12.69 24.75 -2.12
CA LEU A 46 12.85 23.98 -0.88
C LEU A 46 13.27 22.53 -1.17
N PHE A 47 12.61 21.87 -2.11
CA PHE A 47 12.95 20.50 -2.50
C PHE A 47 14.36 20.42 -3.11
N THR A 48 14.72 21.39 -3.94
CA THR A 48 16.07 21.46 -4.53
C THR A 48 17.13 21.63 -3.44
N LEU A 49 16.91 22.53 -2.48
CA LEU A 49 17.79 22.70 -1.32
C LEU A 49 17.92 21.40 -0.52
N PHE A 50 16.82 20.68 -0.32
CA PHE A 50 16.82 19.38 0.36
C PHE A 50 17.68 18.34 -0.40
N CYS A 51 17.54 18.24 -1.72
CA CYS A 51 18.35 17.35 -2.55
C CYS A 51 19.84 17.74 -2.57
N VAL A 52 20.17 19.04 -2.53
CA VAL A 52 21.55 19.51 -2.35
C VAL A 52 22.09 19.04 -1.01
N GLY A 53 21.33 19.16 0.08
CA GLY A 53 21.72 18.62 1.39
C GLY A 53 22.01 17.11 1.36
N MET A 54 21.18 16.32 0.66
CA MET A 54 21.42 14.88 0.46
C MET A 54 22.73 14.62 -0.29
N SER A 55 23.03 15.43 -1.31
CA SER A 55 24.27 15.32 -2.08
C SER A 55 25.50 15.73 -1.24
N CYS A 56 25.35 16.75 -0.39
CA CYS A 56 26.38 17.16 0.57
C CYS A 56 26.71 16.07 1.58
N ILE A 57 25.72 15.30 2.06
CA ILE A 57 25.96 14.14 2.94
C ILE A 57 26.84 13.11 2.22
N CYS A 58 26.52 12.78 0.97
CA CYS A 58 27.36 11.88 0.16
C CYS A 58 28.80 12.42 0.01
N GLY A 59 28.95 13.70 -0.32
CA GLY A 59 30.27 14.33 -0.41
C GLY A 59 31.03 14.31 0.92
N TYR A 60 30.34 14.54 2.04
CA TYR A 60 30.92 14.49 3.38
C TYR A 60 31.41 13.10 3.77
N THR A 61 30.63 12.03 3.50
CA THR A 61 31.03 10.65 3.83
C THR A 61 32.17 10.14 2.96
N ILE A 62 32.33 10.67 1.74
CA ILE A 62 33.50 10.43 0.90
C ILE A 62 34.72 11.19 1.45
N ALA A 63 34.56 12.48 1.76
CA ALA A 63 35.66 13.33 2.23
C ALA A 63 36.24 12.91 3.58
N THR A 64 35.39 12.40 4.48
CA THR A 64 35.79 11.89 5.81
C THR A 64 36.35 10.46 5.79
N GLY A 65 36.42 9.83 4.62
CA GLY A 65 36.98 8.49 4.45
C GLY A 65 36.01 7.36 4.81
N GLY A 66 34.72 7.62 5.09
CA GLY A 66 33.73 6.57 5.34
C GLY A 66 33.61 5.60 4.16
N ALA A 67 33.56 6.13 2.93
CA ALA A 67 33.58 5.31 1.72
C ALA A 67 34.85 4.42 1.63
N ALA A 68 36.02 4.96 1.99
CA ALA A 68 37.27 4.20 2.01
C ALA A 68 37.26 3.10 3.09
N ARG A 69 36.79 3.39 4.30
CA ARG A 69 36.63 2.41 5.39
C ARG A 69 35.67 1.28 5.01
N LEU A 70 34.63 1.56 4.21
CA LEU A 70 33.75 0.50 3.70
C LEU A 70 34.46 -0.40 2.69
N VAL A 71 35.13 0.20 1.70
CA VAL A 71 35.76 -0.53 0.58
C VAL A 71 37.03 -1.27 0.99
N PHE A 72 37.93 -0.61 1.72
CA PHE A 72 39.23 -1.17 2.12
C PHE A 72 39.22 -1.78 3.51
N GLY A 73 38.27 -1.39 4.37
CA GLY A 73 38.26 -1.80 5.77
C GLY A 73 39.25 -0.99 6.61
N TYR A 74 39.15 -1.17 7.93
CA TYR A 74 40.01 -0.51 8.90
C TYR A 74 40.43 -1.50 10.00
N ASP A 75 41.57 -1.23 10.62
CA ASP A 75 42.10 -2.03 11.74
C ASP A 75 41.49 -1.63 13.08
N SER A 76 41.77 -2.37 14.15
CA SER A 76 41.21 -2.07 15.48
C SER A 76 41.76 -0.80 16.14
N TYR A 77 42.69 -0.10 15.50
CA TYR A 77 43.26 1.18 15.95
C TYR A 77 42.74 2.37 15.13
N GLY A 78 41.80 2.13 14.21
CA GLY A 78 41.15 3.16 13.40
C GLY A 78 41.88 3.52 12.11
N ASN A 79 42.95 2.82 11.74
CA ASN A 79 43.64 3.04 10.46
C ASN A 79 42.91 2.31 9.33
N THR A 80 42.65 3.02 8.24
CA THR A 80 42.12 2.45 7.00
C THR A 80 43.25 1.76 6.23
N CYS A 81 43.03 0.52 5.80
CA CYS A 81 44.02 -0.24 5.06
C CYS A 81 44.19 0.28 3.62
N GLY A 82 45.37 0.12 3.02
CA GLY A 82 45.67 0.56 1.66
C GLY A 82 45.79 2.07 1.47
N GLN A 83 45.75 2.87 2.54
CA GLN A 83 45.83 4.32 2.49
C GLN A 83 46.77 4.88 3.57
N ARG A 84 47.09 6.17 3.44
CA ARG A 84 47.83 6.93 4.46
C ARG A 84 46.84 7.49 5.46
N ASN A 85 47.04 7.21 6.74
CA ASN A 85 46.12 7.61 7.80
C ASN A 85 46.61 8.85 8.56
N GLU A 86 45.67 9.61 9.11
CA GLU A 86 45.95 10.71 10.01
C GLU A 86 45.85 10.23 11.47
N PRO A 87 46.66 10.77 12.40
CA PRO A 87 46.62 10.38 13.80
C PRO A 87 45.31 10.83 14.45
N ILE A 88 44.70 9.93 15.21
CA ILE A 88 43.50 10.14 16.02
C ILE A 88 43.94 10.53 17.43
N GLU A 89 43.37 11.62 17.97
CA GLU A 89 43.68 12.08 19.32
C GLU A 89 43.40 11.00 20.37
N GLY A 90 44.37 10.74 21.25
CA GLY A 90 44.25 9.75 22.32
C GLY A 90 44.49 8.29 21.91
N VAL A 91 44.68 7.98 20.62
CA VAL A 91 44.94 6.61 20.12
C VAL A 91 46.40 6.48 19.65
N ARG A 92 47.25 5.80 20.43
CA ARG A 92 48.71 5.72 20.18
C ARG A 92 49.11 5.07 18.85
N LEU A 93 48.33 4.12 18.35
CA LEU A 93 48.65 3.31 17.15
C LEU A 93 47.83 3.73 15.92
N SER A 94 47.24 4.92 15.97
CA SER A 94 46.56 5.53 14.83
C SER A 94 47.52 6.38 13.99
N GLY A 95 47.14 6.72 12.76
CA GLY A 95 47.95 7.54 11.84
C GLY A 95 49.08 6.77 11.15
N LEU A 96 49.03 5.44 11.13
CA LEU A 96 50.02 4.61 10.46
C LEU A 96 49.84 4.64 8.93
N ASP A 97 50.95 4.59 8.20
CA ASP A 97 50.92 4.48 6.74
C ASP A 97 50.71 3.01 6.32
N HIS A 98 49.55 2.72 5.74
CA HIS A 98 49.18 1.38 5.30
C HIS A 98 49.02 1.26 3.79
N ARG A 99 49.67 2.13 3.00
CA ARG A 99 49.66 2.03 1.53
C ARG A 99 50.09 0.65 1.02
N ASP A 100 51.03 0.01 1.69
CA ASP A 100 51.53 -1.33 1.34
C ASP A 100 50.75 -2.48 2.00
N ARG A 101 49.77 -2.16 2.87
CA ARG A 101 48.99 -3.13 3.64
C ARG A 101 47.49 -2.98 3.32
N GLN A 102 47.04 -3.66 2.28
CA GLN A 102 45.72 -3.44 1.67
C GLN A 102 44.59 -4.28 2.27
N TYR A 103 44.90 -5.37 2.98
CA TYR A 103 43.90 -6.31 3.47
C TYR A 103 43.67 -6.16 4.97
N VAL A 104 42.43 -6.29 5.44
CA VAL A 104 42.11 -6.44 6.86
C VAL A 104 42.18 -7.91 7.26
N PHE A 105 42.98 -8.23 8.28
CA PHE A 105 43.09 -9.55 8.88
C PHE A 105 42.53 -9.55 10.30
N PHE A 106 41.68 -10.51 10.63
CA PHE A 106 41.15 -10.72 11.98
C PHE A 106 41.92 -11.86 12.65
N LEU A 107 42.48 -11.63 13.84
CA LEU A 107 43.30 -12.64 14.53
C LEU A 107 42.50 -13.88 14.93
N ASP A 108 41.29 -13.64 15.43
CA ASP A 108 40.33 -14.64 15.86
C ASP A 108 38.97 -14.32 15.22
N PRO A 109 38.77 -14.68 13.93
CA PRO A 109 37.55 -14.33 13.21
C PRO A 109 36.29 -15.00 13.79
N CYS A 110 36.45 -15.98 14.68
CA CYS A 110 35.34 -16.80 15.20
C CYS A 110 34.86 -16.35 16.59
N ASN A 111 35.54 -15.38 17.21
CA ASN A 111 35.12 -14.74 18.45
C ASN A 111 34.12 -13.60 18.19
N ILE A 112 32.84 -13.96 18.21
CA ILE A 112 31.71 -13.10 17.88
C ILE A 112 30.83 -12.91 19.13
N ASP A 113 30.45 -11.67 19.40
CA ASP A 113 29.36 -11.34 20.31
C ASP A 113 28.03 -11.48 19.57
N ILE A 114 27.32 -12.58 19.85
CA ILE A 114 26.03 -12.92 19.22
C ILE A 114 24.93 -11.93 19.63
N VAL A 115 24.98 -11.39 20.85
CA VAL A 115 23.96 -10.49 21.39
C VAL A 115 24.08 -9.10 20.75
N GLN A 116 25.32 -8.62 20.54
CA GLN A 116 25.58 -7.33 19.91
C GLN A 116 25.84 -7.42 18.39
N ARG A 117 25.91 -8.62 17.81
CA ARG A 117 26.26 -8.89 16.40
C ARG A 117 27.61 -8.27 16.00
N LYS A 118 28.62 -8.39 16.86
CA LYS A 118 29.95 -7.79 16.68
C LYS A 118 31.06 -8.83 16.72
N ILE A 119 32.08 -8.68 15.89
CA ILE A 119 33.31 -9.47 15.98
C ILE A 119 34.19 -8.80 17.05
N LYS A 120 34.52 -9.51 18.15
CA LYS A 120 35.39 -8.99 19.24
C LYS A 120 36.89 -9.19 18.96
N SER A 121 37.22 -9.55 17.73
CA SER A 121 38.56 -9.86 17.29
C SER A 121 39.40 -8.62 17.01
N LEU A 122 40.71 -8.72 17.29
CA LEU A 122 41.68 -7.73 16.84
C LEU A 122 41.82 -7.81 15.32
N ALA A 123 41.61 -6.69 14.64
CA ALA A 123 41.76 -6.50 13.21
C ALA A 123 43.06 -5.72 12.92
N LEU A 124 43.80 -6.14 11.89
CA LEU A 124 45.08 -5.56 11.47
C LEU A 124 45.13 -5.33 9.97
N CYS A 125 45.84 -4.30 9.51
CA CYS A 125 46.16 -4.14 8.10
C CYS A 125 47.37 -5.00 7.73
N VAL A 126 47.22 -5.82 6.69
CA VAL A 126 48.24 -6.77 6.21
C VAL A 126 48.44 -6.64 4.69
N SER A 127 49.64 -6.93 4.21
CA SER A 127 49.97 -6.87 2.77
C SER A 127 49.46 -8.09 2.01
N LEU A 128 49.43 -9.25 2.66
CA LEU A 128 48.99 -10.53 2.08
C LEU A 128 48.23 -11.36 3.11
N CYS A 129 47.09 -11.91 2.71
CA CYS A 129 46.32 -12.87 3.52
C CYS A 129 47.02 -14.25 3.57
N PRO A 130 46.97 -14.95 4.72
CA PRO A 130 47.57 -16.27 4.84
C PRO A 130 46.78 -17.32 4.04
N GLY A 131 47.36 -17.78 2.93
CA GLY A 131 46.76 -18.78 2.03
C GLY A 131 46.92 -20.23 2.49
N GLU A 132 47.63 -20.47 3.60
CA GLU A 132 47.86 -21.77 4.22
C GLU A 132 47.60 -21.68 5.73
N GLU A 133 47.23 -22.81 6.34
CA GLU A 133 47.00 -22.90 7.78
C GLU A 133 48.36 -22.92 8.51
N MET A 134 48.56 -21.98 9.43
CA MET A 134 49.82 -21.88 10.17
C MET A 134 49.68 -22.61 11.50
N LYS A 135 50.33 -23.77 11.59
CA LYS A 135 50.19 -24.72 12.72
C LYS A 135 51.27 -24.54 13.78
N THR A 136 52.39 -23.94 13.40
CA THR A 136 53.48 -23.63 14.32
C THR A 136 53.84 -22.15 14.30
N TYR A 137 54.47 -21.71 15.38
CA TYR A 137 55.05 -20.37 15.48
C TYR A 137 56.15 -20.13 14.42
N GLU A 138 56.82 -21.18 13.99
CA GLU A 138 57.88 -21.10 12.98
C GLU A 138 57.31 -20.84 11.58
N ASP A 139 56.14 -21.38 11.26
CA ASP A 139 55.39 -21.09 10.03
C ASP A 139 55.00 -19.60 9.97
N LEU A 140 54.50 -19.07 11.09
CA LEU A 140 54.08 -17.68 11.26
C LEU A 140 55.24 -16.69 11.07
N LYS A 141 56.38 -17.00 11.70
CA LYS A 141 57.62 -16.21 11.54
C LYS A 141 58.15 -16.26 10.11
N THR A 142 58.09 -17.44 9.47
CA THR A 142 58.56 -17.64 8.09
C THR A 142 57.67 -16.87 7.10
N PHE A 143 56.35 -16.92 7.27
CA PHE A 143 55.40 -16.14 6.48
C PHE A 143 55.64 -14.64 6.61
N ALA A 144 55.84 -14.13 7.83
CA ALA A 144 56.12 -12.72 8.05
C ALA A 144 57.44 -12.27 7.39
N MET A 145 58.50 -13.09 7.47
CA MET A 145 59.82 -12.76 6.89
C MET A 145 59.84 -12.85 5.36
N LEU A 146 59.12 -13.81 4.76
CA LEU A 146 59.10 -14.01 3.30
C LEU A 146 58.14 -13.07 2.58
N ASN A 147 56.96 -12.83 3.14
CA ASN A 147 55.90 -12.07 2.50
C ASN A 147 55.77 -10.62 3.02
N GLY A 148 56.52 -10.27 4.08
CA GLY A 148 56.48 -8.94 4.70
C GLY A 148 55.15 -8.60 5.37
N SER A 149 54.36 -9.62 5.75
CA SER A 149 53.01 -9.48 6.30
C SER A 149 53.00 -9.90 7.77
N GLU A 150 52.91 -8.93 8.69
CA GLU A 150 52.90 -9.18 10.13
C GLU A 150 51.47 -9.45 10.64
N LEU A 151 51.24 -10.63 11.21
CA LEU A 151 49.94 -11.04 11.76
C LEU A 151 49.88 -10.84 13.29
N CYS A 152 50.40 -9.71 13.79
CA CYS A 152 50.49 -9.38 15.21
C CYS A 152 50.16 -7.92 15.51
N SER A 153 49.78 -7.64 16.77
CA SER A 153 49.60 -6.28 17.27
C SER A 153 50.83 -5.43 16.95
N TYR A 154 50.61 -4.18 16.52
CA TYR A 154 51.68 -3.25 16.13
C TYR A 154 52.67 -2.93 17.27
N GLU A 155 52.33 -3.24 18.52
CA GLU A 155 53.21 -3.04 19.68
C GLU A 155 54.28 -4.14 19.83
N LEU A 156 54.01 -5.33 19.27
CA LEU A 156 54.92 -6.46 19.37
C LEU A 156 55.77 -6.54 18.10
N ALA A 157 57.08 -6.45 18.26
CA ALA A 157 58.01 -6.80 17.18
C ALA A 157 57.71 -8.24 16.71
N GLY A 158 57.87 -8.51 15.40
CA GLY A 158 57.50 -9.76 14.71
C GLY A 158 58.18 -11.06 15.19
N HIS A 159 58.67 -11.11 16.42
CA HIS A 159 59.25 -12.26 17.13
C HIS A 159 58.59 -12.48 18.50
N LYS A 160 57.45 -11.85 18.80
CA LYS A 160 56.63 -12.14 19.99
C LYS A 160 55.17 -12.24 19.53
N TYR A 161 54.59 -13.43 19.55
CA TYR A 161 53.22 -13.67 19.08
C TYR A 161 52.37 -14.18 20.25
N PRO A 162 51.18 -13.60 20.49
CA PRO A 162 50.32 -13.96 21.62
C PRO A 162 49.43 -15.19 21.34
N GLY A 163 49.30 -15.63 20.09
CA GLY A 163 48.50 -16.79 19.67
C GLY A 163 48.66 -17.12 18.18
N LEU A 164 48.26 -18.31 17.77
CA LEU A 164 48.31 -18.77 16.37
C LEU A 164 46.95 -18.57 15.68
N PRO A 165 46.92 -18.11 14.41
CA PRO A 165 45.66 -17.98 13.68
C PRO A 165 45.07 -19.35 13.35
N GLU A 166 43.78 -19.54 13.66
CA GLU A 166 43.12 -20.85 13.61
C GLU A 166 42.72 -21.33 12.19
N SER A 167 42.79 -20.49 11.15
CA SER A 167 42.31 -20.89 9.81
C SER A 167 43.02 -20.23 8.64
N LYS A 168 43.08 -20.96 7.51
CA LYS A 168 43.43 -20.45 6.18
C LYS A 168 42.47 -19.33 5.78
N ALA A 169 42.96 -18.27 5.14
CA ALA A 169 42.14 -17.15 4.69
C ALA A 169 42.22 -16.93 3.16
N LEU A 170 41.12 -16.44 2.59
CA LEU A 170 41.05 -15.96 1.20
C LEU A 170 40.81 -14.44 1.17
N PRO A 171 41.43 -13.70 0.24
CA PRO A 171 41.14 -12.29 0.07
C PRO A 171 39.77 -12.09 -0.60
N VAL A 172 38.83 -11.49 0.12
CA VAL A 172 37.49 -11.12 -0.38
C VAL A 172 37.23 -9.65 -0.02
N PHE A 173 37.03 -8.78 -1.01
CA PHE A 173 36.81 -7.32 -0.81
C PHE A 173 37.79 -6.68 0.21
N ASN A 174 39.09 -6.85 -0.02
CA ASN A 174 40.16 -6.32 0.84
C ASN A 174 40.11 -6.83 2.30
N ARG A 175 39.49 -7.98 2.55
CA ARG A 175 39.42 -8.61 3.87
C ARG A 175 39.90 -10.06 3.74
N CYS A 176 40.67 -10.52 4.71
CA CYS A 176 41.08 -11.91 4.84
C CYS A 176 39.95 -12.67 5.52
N THR A 177 39.11 -13.31 4.71
CA THR A 177 37.98 -14.10 5.19
C THR A 177 38.42 -15.54 5.45
N PRO A 178 38.10 -16.14 6.61
CA PRO A 178 38.44 -17.53 6.88
C PRO A 178 37.82 -18.47 5.85
N VAL A 179 38.54 -19.51 5.45
CA VAL A 179 38.03 -20.55 4.52
C VAL A 179 37.15 -21.56 5.25
N ASP A 180 37.37 -21.73 6.55
CA ASP A 180 36.59 -22.65 7.34
C ASP A 180 35.15 -22.13 7.53
N VAL A 181 34.22 -22.89 6.97
CA VAL A 181 32.78 -22.64 7.06
C VAL A 181 32.31 -22.76 8.50
N SER A 182 33.02 -23.47 9.38
CA SER A 182 32.69 -23.61 10.82
C SER A 182 32.73 -22.27 11.59
N CYS A 183 33.58 -21.33 11.14
CA CYS A 183 33.68 -19.99 11.71
C CYS A 183 32.47 -19.12 11.34
N TYR A 184 32.06 -19.20 10.06
CA TYR A 184 30.77 -18.67 9.62
C TYR A 184 29.61 -19.44 10.21
N ALA A 185 29.79 -20.72 10.57
CA ALA A 185 28.74 -21.54 11.12
C ALA A 185 28.27 -21.02 12.47
N LYS A 186 29.04 -20.29 13.29
CA LYS A 186 28.52 -19.65 14.53
C LYS A 186 27.69 -18.39 14.28
N PHE A 187 28.07 -17.58 13.28
CA PHE A 187 27.28 -16.42 12.84
C PHE A 187 26.03 -16.85 12.06
N ALA A 188 26.22 -17.84 11.19
CA ALA A 188 25.17 -18.54 10.50
C ALA A 188 24.31 -19.21 11.54
N GLU A 189 24.79 -19.98 12.52
CA GLU A 189 24.04 -20.58 13.64
C GLU A 189 23.19 -19.57 14.37
N ALA A 190 23.58 -18.31 14.58
CA ALA A 190 22.65 -17.29 15.12
C ALA A 190 21.53 -16.86 14.15
N VAL A 191 21.79 -16.90 12.83
CA VAL A 191 20.84 -16.67 11.73
C VAL A 191 20.09 -17.96 11.33
N VAL A 192 20.64 -19.13 11.64
CA VAL A 192 20.28 -20.51 11.27
C VAL A 192 19.50 -21.14 12.41
N THR A 193 19.76 -20.84 13.67
CA THR A 193 18.78 -21.05 14.75
C THR A 193 17.56 -20.15 14.58
N PHE A 194 17.63 -19.13 13.72
CA PHE A 194 16.49 -18.30 13.30
C PHE A 194 15.85 -18.76 11.97
N VAL A 195 16.52 -19.57 11.13
CA VAL A 195 16.06 -19.89 9.73
C VAL A 195 16.30 -21.35 9.28
N SER A 196 17.22 -22.08 9.88
CA SER A 196 17.75 -23.38 9.47
C SER A 196 17.54 -24.44 10.54
N ASP A 197 16.33 -24.97 10.55
CA ASP A 197 16.18 -26.42 10.65
C ASP A 197 15.93 -27.09 9.28
N ASN A 198 15.83 -26.34 8.18
CA ASN A 198 15.32 -26.92 6.95
C ASN A 198 16.36 -27.05 5.81
N SER A 199 16.80 -28.30 5.60
CA SER A 199 17.40 -28.85 4.36
C SER A 199 16.66 -28.45 3.07
N VAL A 200 15.41 -28.00 3.22
CA VAL A 200 14.55 -27.39 2.20
C VAL A 200 15.21 -26.18 1.56
N LEU A 201 15.81 -25.24 2.31
CA LEU A 201 16.33 -23.98 1.75
C LEU A 201 17.43 -24.19 0.70
N HIS A 202 18.35 -25.13 0.93
CA HIS A 202 19.38 -25.47 -0.07
C HIS A 202 18.78 -26.09 -1.33
N ARG A 203 17.77 -26.97 -1.20
CA ARG A 203 17.02 -27.54 -2.34
C ARG A 203 16.25 -26.47 -3.10
N LEU A 204 15.69 -25.49 -2.39
CA LEU A 204 14.97 -24.35 -2.95
C LEU A 204 15.88 -23.46 -3.83
N ILE A 205 17.08 -23.13 -3.35
CA ILE A 205 18.05 -22.31 -4.11
C ILE A 205 18.53 -23.05 -5.36
N ALA A 206 18.82 -24.35 -5.24
CA ALA A 206 19.19 -25.18 -6.38
C ALA A 206 18.05 -25.26 -7.43
N GLY A 207 16.79 -25.38 -6.97
CA GLY A 207 15.60 -25.37 -7.83
C GLY A 207 15.43 -24.07 -8.61
N VAL A 208 15.72 -22.92 -8.01
CA VAL A 208 15.69 -21.61 -8.68
C VAL A 208 16.79 -21.50 -9.74
N MET A 209 18.02 -21.86 -9.40
CA MET A 209 19.16 -21.76 -10.32
C MET A 209 18.99 -22.66 -11.54
N ALA A 210 18.44 -23.85 -11.34
CA ALA A 210 18.24 -24.83 -12.40
C ALA A 210 16.98 -24.56 -13.25
N SER A 211 16.10 -23.63 -12.85
CA SER A 211 14.89 -23.23 -13.58
C SER A 211 14.94 -21.80 -14.12
N LYS A 212 16.09 -21.13 -14.04
CA LYS A 212 16.25 -19.71 -14.40
C LYS A 212 15.71 -19.34 -15.79
N GLU A 213 15.93 -20.17 -16.81
CA GLU A 213 15.47 -19.88 -18.18
C GLU A 213 13.94 -19.95 -18.29
N ILE A 214 13.32 -20.90 -17.58
CA ILE A 214 11.86 -21.03 -17.51
C ILE A 214 11.26 -19.86 -16.74
N ILE A 215 11.88 -19.45 -15.63
CA ILE A 215 11.47 -18.27 -14.85
C ILE A 215 11.50 -17.02 -15.73
N ILE A 216 12.60 -16.78 -16.47
CA ILE A 216 12.70 -15.65 -17.39
C ILE A 216 11.62 -15.72 -18.47
N GLY A 217 11.39 -16.90 -19.07
CA GLY A 217 10.32 -17.11 -20.05
C GLY A 217 8.93 -16.78 -19.51
N LEU A 218 8.61 -17.22 -18.28
CA LEU A 218 7.34 -16.92 -17.61
C LEU A 218 7.20 -15.44 -17.22
N CYS A 219 8.30 -14.78 -16.86
CA CYS A 219 8.33 -13.34 -16.60
C CYS A 219 8.01 -12.55 -17.88
N VAL A 220 8.59 -12.94 -19.02
CA VAL A 220 8.28 -12.34 -20.33
C VAL A 220 6.83 -12.63 -20.73
N LEU A 221 6.32 -13.84 -20.46
CA LEU A 221 4.92 -14.17 -20.68
C LEU A 221 3.99 -13.27 -19.85
N ALA A 222 4.27 -13.06 -18.56
CA ALA A 222 3.48 -12.19 -17.69
C ALA A 222 3.45 -10.73 -18.20
N LEU A 223 4.59 -10.23 -18.69
CA LEU A 223 4.68 -8.92 -19.35
C LEU A 223 3.81 -8.86 -20.61
N GLY A 224 3.90 -9.87 -21.47
CA GLY A 224 3.08 -9.98 -22.68
C GLY A 224 1.58 -10.04 -22.37
N LEU A 225 1.18 -10.88 -21.41
CA LEU A 225 -0.20 -11.00 -20.94
C LEU A 225 -0.73 -9.69 -20.35
N SER A 226 0.10 -8.94 -19.62
CA SER A 226 -0.29 -7.64 -19.06
C SER A 226 -0.55 -6.59 -20.15
N MET A 227 0.32 -6.55 -21.18
CA MET A 227 0.14 -5.67 -22.34
C MET A 227 -1.08 -6.05 -23.16
N ILE A 228 -1.28 -7.35 -23.40
CA ILE A 228 -2.46 -7.87 -24.11
C ILE A 228 -3.73 -7.53 -23.33
N LEU A 229 -3.76 -7.78 -22.02
CA LEU A 229 -4.93 -7.46 -21.18
C LEU A 229 -5.28 -5.98 -21.25
N MET A 230 -4.29 -5.09 -21.20
CA MET A 230 -4.50 -3.65 -21.32
C MET A 230 -5.20 -3.26 -22.64
N VAL A 231 -4.87 -3.94 -23.76
CA VAL A 231 -5.55 -3.75 -25.04
C VAL A 231 -6.94 -4.39 -25.05
N ILE A 232 -7.06 -5.60 -24.50
CA ILE A 232 -8.32 -6.37 -24.43
C ILE A 232 -9.39 -5.65 -23.61
N ILE A 233 -9.00 -4.97 -22.51
CA ILE A 233 -9.92 -4.20 -21.66
C ILE A 233 -10.77 -3.23 -22.50
N ARG A 234 -10.24 -2.68 -23.60
CA ARG A 234 -11.02 -1.83 -24.52
C ARG A 234 -12.20 -2.56 -25.17
N TYR A 235 -11.95 -3.77 -25.69
CA TYR A 235 -12.89 -4.49 -26.55
C TYR A 235 -13.91 -5.30 -25.75
N ILE A 236 -13.48 -5.77 -24.58
CA ILE A 236 -14.27 -6.64 -23.73
C ILE A 236 -14.78 -5.87 -22.51
N SER A 237 -14.48 -4.58 -22.28
CA SER A 237 -14.94 -3.84 -21.08
C SER A 237 -16.43 -4.03 -20.79
N ALA A 238 -17.29 -3.99 -21.80
CA ALA A 238 -18.71 -4.26 -21.64
C ALA A 238 -18.96 -5.71 -21.21
N VAL A 239 -18.47 -6.68 -21.98
CA VAL A 239 -18.67 -8.12 -21.74
C VAL A 239 -18.06 -8.55 -20.41
N LEU A 240 -16.87 -8.05 -20.07
CA LEU A 240 -16.12 -8.34 -18.87
C LEU A 240 -16.85 -7.83 -17.63
N VAL A 241 -17.41 -6.62 -17.66
CA VAL A 241 -18.23 -6.10 -16.56
C VAL A 241 -19.52 -6.92 -16.40
N TRP A 242 -20.16 -7.35 -17.48
CA TRP A 242 -21.35 -8.21 -17.41
C TRP A 242 -21.05 -9.62 -16.89
N ILE A 243 -19.99 -10.27 -17.37
CA ILE A 243 -19.53 -11.58 -16.88
C ILE A 243 -19.19 -11.48 -15.40
N LEU A 244 -18.51 -10.41 -14.99
CA LEU A 244 -18.16 -10.18 -13.59
C LEU A 244 -19.37 -9.97 -12.70
N THR A 245 -20.33 -9.17 -13.16
CA THR A 245 -21.59 -8.94 -12.45
C THR A 245 -22.35 -10.26 -12.32
N ALA A 246 -22.40 -11.06 -13.38
CA ALA A 246 -23.02 -12.38 -13.35
C ALA A 246 -22.30 -13.33 -12.38
N LEU A 247 -20.96 -13.36 -12.39
CA LEU A 247 -20.17 -14.23 -11.51
C LEU A 247 -20.37 -13.87 -10.03
N VAL A 248 -20.37 -12.58 -9.69
CA VAL A 248 -20.60 -12.13 -8.30
C VAL A 248 -22.01 -12.50 -7.85
N VAL A 249 -23.03 -12.28 -8.69
CA VAL A 249 -24.42 -12.64 -8.38
C VAL A 249 -24.58 -14.15 -8.23
N LEU A 250 -24.05 -14.94 -9.16
CA LEU A 250 -24.12 -16.41 -9.11
C LEU A 250 -23.33 -16.96 -7.92
N GLY A 251 -22.15 -16.40 -7.64
CA GLY A 251 -21.31 -16.78 -6.51
C GLY A 251 -21.96 -16.48 -5.17
N SER A 252 -22.59 -15.31 -5.00
CA SER A 252 -23.31 -14.97 -3.77
C SER A 252 -24.53 -15.89 -3.59
N LEU A 253 -25.31 -16.14 -4.64
CA LEU A 253 -26.47 -17.03 -4.58
C LEU A 253 -26.07 -18.47 -4.25
N ALA A 254 -25.00 -18.97 -4.88
CA ALA A 254 -24.47 -20.31 -4.62
C ALA A 254 -23.92 -20.44 -3.19
N GLY A 255 -23.11 -19.49 -2.72
CA GLY A 255 -22.55 -19.49 -1.37
C GLY A 255 -23.64 -19.47 -0.29
N THR A 256 -24.63 -18.61 -0.46
CA THR A 256 -25.79 -18.55 0.45
C THR A 256 -26.57 -19.87 0.43
N SER A 257 -26.78 -20.47 -0.74
CA SER A 257 -27.50 -21.75 -0.87
C SER A 257 -26.77 -22.91 -0.18
N VAL A 258 -25.44 -22.96 -0.29
CA VAL A 258 -24.61 -23.98 0.37
C VAL A 258 -24.65 -23.84 1.89
N LEU A 259 -24.56 -22.61 2.43
CA LEU A 259 -24.63 -22.38 3.89
C LEU A 259 -25.99 -22.80 4.46
N TRP A 260 -27.09 -22.51 3.75
CA TRP A 260 -28.43 -22.98 4.14
C TRP A 260 -28.57 -24.49 4.05
N TRP A 261 -28.00 -25.14 3.03
CA TRP A 261 -27.96 -26.60 2.95
C TRP A 261 -27.26 -27.19 4.17
N LEU A 262 -26.04 -26.73 4.48
CA LEU A 262 -25.25 -27.23 5.61
C LEU A 262 -25.97 -27.07 6.95
N TYR A 263 -26.69 -25.95 7.15
CA TYR A 263 -27.51 -25.75 8.34
C TYR A 263 -28.68 -26.76 8.42
N ILE A 264 -29.39 -27.00 7.32
CA ILE A 264 -30.52 -27.94 7.28
C ILE A 264 -30.04 -29.38 7.51
N ASP A 265 -28.95 -29.79 6.86
CA ASP A 265 -28.37 -31.12 7.00
C ASP A 265 -27.93 -31.39 8.44
N HIS A 266 -27.21 -30.46 9.06
CA HIS A 266 -26.81 -30.56 10.47
C HIS A 266 -28.02 -30.60 11.42
N ARG A 267 -29.08 -29.81 11.14
CA ARG A 267 -30.32 -29.82 11.94
C ARG A 267 -31.07 -31.15 11.80
N LEU A 268 -31.11 -31.73 10.60
CA LEU A 268 -31.75 -33.01 10.34
C LEU A 268 -30.99 -34.15 11.02
N PHE A 269 -29.66 -34.13 10.95
CA PHE A 269 -28.81 -35.09 11.67
C PHE A 269 -29.02 -35.00 13.18
N SER A 270 -28.94 -33.79 13.75
CA SER A 270 -29.18 -33.54 15.17
C SER A 270 -30.55 -34.07 15.62
N ASN A 271 -31.63 -33.76 14.91
CA ASN A 271 -32.96 -34.26 15.27
C ASN A 271 -33.10 -35.80 15.19
N THR A 272 -32.30 -36.47 14.36
CA THR A 272 -32.40 -37.92 14.13
C THR A 272 -31.51 -38.74 15.07
N THR A 273 -30.36 -38.21 15.51
CA THR A 273 -29.40 -38.90 16.40
C THR A 273 -29.57 -38.56 17.88
N LEU A 274 -30.09 -37.37 18.23
CA LEU A 274 -30.34 -36.98 19.63
C LEU A 274 -31.32 -37.89 20.40
N PRO A 275 -32.32 -38.56 19.77
CA PRO A 275 -33.12 -39.57 20.48
C PRO A 275 -32.39 -40.87 20.80
N ARG A 276 -31.21 -41.14 20.18
CA ARG A 276 -30.50 -42.43 20.32
C ARG A 276 -29.20 -42.37 21.12
N VAL A 277 -28.58 -41.18 21.27
CA VAL A 277 -27.28 -41.01 21.96
C VAL A 277 -27.39 -40.24 23.27
N ALA A 278 -28.54 -39.65 23.60
CA ALA A 278 -28.80 -38.95 24.87
C ALA A 278 -28.85 -39.87 26.13
N LYS A 279 -28.13 -40.98 26.11
CA LYS A 279 -27.89 -41.83 27.28
C LYS A 279 -26.48 -41.75 27.85
N GLU A 280 -25.50 -41.16 27.16
CA GLU A 280 -24.15 -41.04 27.72
C GLU A 280 -23.54 -39.65 27.41
N THR A 281 -23.15 -38.96 28.49
CA THR A 281 -22.36 -37.72 28.59
C THR A 281 -22.98 -36.36 28.20
N SER A 282 -23.01 -35.45 29.19
CA SER A 282 -23.60 -34.10 29.17
C SER A 282 -22.75 -33.02 28.49
N GLU A 283 -21.51 -33.31 28.08
CA GLU A 283 -20.63 -32.33 27.41
C GLU A 283 -20.82 -32.28 25.88
N GLU A 284 -21.20 -33.38 25.22
CA GLU A 284 -21.36 -33.41 23.76
C GLU A 284 -22.62 -32.66 23.30
N ALA A 285 -23.68 -32.65 24.11
CA ALA A 285 -24.94 -31.96 23.80
C ALA A 285 -24.80 -30.42 23.77
N GLU A 286 -23.95 -29.84 24.62
CA GLU A 286 -23.68 -28.39 24.67
C GLU A 286 -22.87 -27.95 23.43
N LEU A 287 -21.83 -28.71 23.05
CA LEU A 287 -21.00 -28.43 21.87
C LEU A 287 -21.77 -28.51 20.54
N HIS A 288 -22.72 -29.44 20.42
CA HIS A 288 -23.57 -29.57 19.23
C HIS A 288 -24.59 -28.42 19.09
N ARG A 289 -25.04 -27.84 20.21
CA ARG A 289 -25.96 -26.70 20.23
C ARG A 289 -25.26 -25.43 19.74
N ASP A 290 -24.03 -25.18 20.19
CA ASP A 290 -23.24 -24.01 19.78
C ASP A 290 -22.87 -24.02 18.29
N LYS A 291 -22.50 -25.18 17.73
CA LYS A 291 -22.24 -25.32 16.29
C LYS A 291 -23.48 -25.03 15.43
N SER A 292 -24.67 -25.42 15.89
CA SER A 292 -25.93 -25.14 15.19
C SER A 292 -26.30 -23.65 15.21
N GLN A 293 -26.01 -22.94 16.31
CA GLN A 293 -26.23 -21.50 16.44
C GLN A 293 -25.26 -20.72 15.54
N ALA A 294 -23.97 -21.12 15.52
CA ALA A 294 -22.97 -20.49 14.65
C ALA A 294 -23.31 -20.62 13.15
N LEU A 295 -23.71 -21.80 12.69
CA LEU A 295 -24.13 -22.02 11.29
C LEU A 295 -25.35 -21.17 10.89
N LEU A 296 -26.31 -20.99 11.80
CA LEU A 296 -27.47 -20.12 11.58
C LEU A 296 -27.06 -18.65 11.46
N VAL A 297 -26.14 -18.18 12.31
CA VAL A 297 -25.58 -16.82 12.23
C VAL A 297 -24.82 -16.61 10.92
N TYR A 298 -24.03 -17.59 10.47
CA TYR A 298 -23.33 -17.51 9.17
C TYR A 298 -24.29 -17.53 7.97
N ALA A 299 -25.30 -18.39 7.98
CA ALA A 299 -26.29 -18.43 6.90
C ALA A 299 -27.11 -17.12 6.83
N THR A 300 -27.46 -16.54 7.98
CA THR A 300 -28.23 -15.28 8.07
C THR A 300 -27.37 -14.07 7.72
N SER A 301 -26.12 -14.01 8.14
CA SER A 301 -25.21 -12.93 7.72
C SER A 301 -24.91 -12.99 6.23
N ALA A 302 -24.71 -14.19 5.67
CA ALA A 302 -24.50 -14.37 4.24
C ALA A 302 -25.72 -14.00 3.38
N THR A 303 -26.96 -14.23 3.83
CA THR A 303 -28.16 -13.77 3.11
C THR A 303 -28.28 -12.25 3.13
N VAL A 304 -28.11 -11.62 4.30
CA VAL A 304 -28.14 -10.15 4.44
C VAL A 304 -27.08 -9.53 3.54
N PHE A 305 -25.88 -10.08 3.57
CA PHE A 305 -24.78 -9.64 2.74
C PHE A 305 -25.07 -9.79 1.23
N ALA A 306 -25.59 -10.94 0.79
CA ALA A 306 -25.97 -11.16 -0.60
C ALA A 306 -27.08 -10.21 -1.07
N VAL A 307 -28.07 -9.92 -0.23
CA VAL A 307 -29.15 -8.96 -0.53
C VAL A 307 -28.59 -7.55 -0.67
N ILE A 308 -27.72 -7.12 0.26
CA ILE A 308 -27.05 -5.81 0.19
C ILE A 308 -26.22 -5.70 -1.09
N LEU A 309 -25.41 -6.71 -1.42
CA LEU A 309 -24.64 -6.72 -2.67
C LEU A 309 -25.54 -6.61 -3.91
N LEU A 310 -26.65 -7.35 -3.94
CA LEU A 310 -27.56 -7.36 -5.08
C LEU A 310 -28.26 -6.01 -5.22
N LEU A 311 -28.69 -5.39 -4.11
CA LEU A 311 -29.24 -4.04 -4.09
C LEU A 311 -28.22 -3.00 -4.57
N LEU A 312 -26.97 -3.09 -4.09
CA LEU A 312 -25.87 -2.23 -4.57
C LEU A 312 -25.66 -2.41 -6.07
N MET A 313 -25.62 -3.64 -6.59
CA MET A 313 -25.48 -3.88 -8.03
C MET A 313 -26.65 -3.33 -8.86
N LEU A 314 -27.89 -3.44 -8.36
CA LEU A 314 -29.06 -2.88 -9.01
C LEU A 314 -29.02 -1.35 -9.06
N PHE A 315 -28.66 -0.70 -7.94
CA PHE A 315 -28.51 0.75 -7.88
C PHE A 315 -27.38 1.25 -8.81
N MET A 316 -26.29 0.51 -8.86
CA MET A 316 -25.10 0.86 -9.64
C MET A 316 -25.24 0.53 -11.13
N ARG A 317 -26.27 -0.21 -11.54
CA ARG A 317 -26.53 -0.57 -12.96
C ARG A 317 -26.50 0.64 -13.89
N LYS A 318 -27.08 1.77 -13.48
CA LYS A 318 -27.07 3.01 -14.28
C LYS A 318 -25.67 3.64 -14.37
N ARG A 319 -24.84 3.45 -13.36
CA ARG A 319 -23.46 3.96 -13.28
C ARG A 319 -22.47 3.08 -14.05
N VAL A 320 -22.72 1.77 -14.13
CA VAL A 320 -21.92 0.80 -14.90
C VAL A 320 -21.77 1.22 -16.38
N ALA A 321 -22.83 1.75 -17.00
CA ALA A 321 -22.78 2.22 -18.39
C ALA A 321 -21.74 3.34 -18.60
N LEU A 322 -21.61 4.26 -17.63
CA LEU A 322 -20.60 5.33 -17.67
C LEU A 322 -19.19 4.76 -17.50
N THR A 323 -19.00 3.82 -16.56
CA THR A 323 -17.69 3.16 -16.37
C THR A 323 -17.25 2.41 -17.63
N ILE A 324 -18.16 1.69 -18.29
CA ILE A 324 -17.88 1.01 -19.56
C ILE A 324 -17.46 2.03 -20.64
N ALA A 325 -18.16 3.16 -20.74
CA ALA A 325 -17.81 4.22 -21.67
C ALA A 325 -16.42 4.82 -21.37
N LEU A 326 -16.11 5.09 -20.10
CA LEU A 326 -14.80 5.58 -19.67
C LEU A 326 -13.68 4.59 -19.97
N PHE A 327 -13.88 3.29 -19.71
CA PHE A 327 -12.91 2.24 -20.03
C PHE A 327 -12.67 2.09 -21.53
N HIS A 328 -13.74 2.20 -22.33
CA HIS A 328 -13.61 2.21 -23.79
C HIS A 328 -12.80 3.42 -24.28
N VAL A 329 -13.05 4.61 -23.72
CA VAL A 329 -12.28 5.83 -24.04
C VAL A 329 -10.84 5.73 -23.54
N ALA A 330 -10.59 5.21 -22.35
CA ALA A 330 -9.25 4.93 -21.82
C ALA A 330 -8.47 4.00 -22.76
N GLY A 331 -9.11 2.94 -23.26
CA GLY A 331 -8.55 2.06 -24.29
C GLY A 331 -8.20 2.79 -25.60
N LYS A 332 -8.96 3.81 -26.02
CA LYS A 332 -8.58 4.68 -27.16
C LYS A 332 -7.34 5.50 -26.86
N VAL A 333 -7.19 6.00 -25.63
CA VAL A 333 -6.02 6.78 -25.20
C VAL A 333 -4.74 5.96 -25.35
N PHE A 334 -4.71 4.71 -24.87
CA PHE A 334 -3.51 3.87 -24.97
C PHE A 334 -3.08 3.55 -26.40
N ILE A 335 -4.02 3.48 -27.35
CA ILE A 335 -3.68 3.26 -28.76
C ILE A 335 -3.08 4.52 -29.40
N HIS A 336 -3.60 5.71 -29.07
CA HIS A 336 -3.06 6.97 -29.60
C HIS A 336 -1.80 7.42 -28.88
N LEU A 337 -1.62 6.98 -27.62
CA LEU A 337 -0.49 7.32 -26.75
C LEU A 337 0.24 6.05 -26.29
N PRO A 338 0.84 5.25 -27.20
CA PRO A 338 1.45 3.96 -26.86
C PRO A 338 2.59 4.10 -25.84
N LEU A 339 3.29 5.25 -25.81
CA LEU A 339 4.34 5.55 -24.84
C LEU A 339 3.85 5.60 -23.38
N LEU A 340 2.53 5.70 -23.11
CA LEU A 340 1.98 5.58 -21.74
C LEU A 340 2.37 4.27 -21.08
N THR A 341 2.48 3.19 -21.86
CA THR A 341 2.84 1.85 -21.38
C THR A 341 4.30 1.75 -20.93
N LEU A 342 5.17 2.64 -21.42
CA LEU A 342 6.59 2.68 -21.06
C LEU A 342 6.82 3.43 -19.74
N GLN A 343 5.87 4.28 -19.34
CA GLN A 343 5.99 5.10 -18.14
C GLN A 343 6.31 4.34 -16.83
N PRO A 344 5.73 3.17 -16.50
CA PRO A 344 6.02 2.48 -15.24
C PRO A 344 7.48 2.01 -15.20
N PHE A 345 8.06 1.64 -16.35
CA PHE A 345 9.47 1.24 -16.44
C PHE A 345 10.41 2.41 -16.19
N CYS A 346 10.10 3.59 -16.74
CA CYS A 346 10.87 4.81 -16.47
C CYS A 346 10.85 5.15 -14.97
N THR A 347 9.69 5.07 -14.33
CA THR A 347 9.56 5.34 -12.89
C THR A 347 10.27 4.28 -12.04
N PHE A 348 10.14 3.01 -12.39
CA PHE A 348 10.83 1.91 -11.72
C PHE A 348 12.35 2.07 -11.81
N LEU A 349 12.88 2.38 -12.99
CA LEU A 349 14.30 2.65 -13.18
C LEU A 349 14.77 3.85 -12.33
N ALA A 350 13.99 4.94 -12.28
CA ALA A 350 14.31 6.10 -11.47
C ALA A 350 14.33 5.77 -9.96
N LEU A 351 13.36 5.01 -9.47
CA LEU A 351 13.32 4.54 -8.08
C LEU A 351 14.47 3.59 -7.76
N LEU A 352 14.79 2.65 -8.66
CA LEU A 352 15.90 1.72 -8.49
C LEU A 352 17.25 2.46 -8.38
N LEU A 353 17.53 3.40 -9.29
CA LEU A 353 18.74 4.21 -9.24
C LEU A 353 18.81 5.05 -7.97
N PHE A 354 17.69 5.64 -7.55
CA PHE A 354 17.61 6.38 -6.29
C PHE A 354 17.85 5.49 -5.07
N TRP A 355 17.28 4.28 -5.03
CA TRP A 355 17.46 3.34 -3.92
C TRP A 355 18.91 2.84 -3.83
N ILE A 356 19.54 2.53 -4.96
CA ILE A 356 20.97 2.18 -5.01
C ILE A 356 21.82 3.32 -4.43
N TYR A 357 21.59 4.55 -4.91
CA TYR A 357 22.23 5.75 -4.37
C TYR A 357 22.01 5.88 -2.86
N TRP A 358 20.76 5.74 -2.40
CA TRP A 358 20.39 5.93 -1.01
C TRP A 358 21.04 4.89 -0.09
N VAL A 359 21.02 3.61 -0.48
CA VAL A 359 21.67 2.52 0.26
C VAL A 359 23.18 2.73 0.30
N LEU A 360 23.80 3.10 -0.82
CA LEU A 360 25.24 3.37 -0.88
C LEU A 360 25.65 4.47 0.11
N VAL A 361 24.92 5.60 0.09
CA VAL A 361 25.18 6.71 1.01
C VAL A 361 24.91 6.32 2.46
N LEU A 362 23.89 5.50 2.74
CA LEU A 362 23.64 5.00 4.08
C LEU A 362 24.80 4.13 4.60
N LEU A 363 25.36 3.26 3.76
CA LEU A 363 26.52 2.44 4.10
C LEU A 363 27.77 3.29 4.34
N PHE A 364 27.99 4.33 3.52
CA PHE A 364 29.07 5.29 3.75
C PHE A 364 28.88 6.08 5.04
N LEU A 365 27.64 6.48 5.35
CA LEU A 365 27.33 7.20 6.58
C LEU A 365 27.54 6.31 7.82
N GLY A 366 27.16 5.03 7.75
CA GLY A 366 27.39 4.05 8.80
C GLY A 366 28.87 3.80 9.12
N THR A 367 29.76 4.06 8.16
CA THR A 367 31.23 3.90 8.32
C THR A 367 31.96 5.21 8.61
N THR A 368 31.26 6.35 8.55
CA THR A 368 31.79 7.70 8.81
C THR A 368 31.84 8.06 10.31
N GLY A 369 31.37 7.17 11.21
CA GLY A 369 31.29 7.42 12.66
C GLY A 369 32.52 8.10 13.27
N ASN A 370 32.35 8.74 14.43
CA ASN A 370 33.46 9.31 15.19
C ASN A 370 34.24 8.18 15.89
N PRO A 371 35.59 8.20 15.88
CA PRO A 371 36.39 7.20 16.58
C PRO A 371 36.25 7.40 18.10
N GLU A 372 35.79 6.36 18.80
CA GLU A 372 35.70 6.29 20.26
C GLU A 372 36.44 5.02 20.73
N GLN A 373 37.28 5.13 21.76
CA GLN A 373 37.91 3.94 22.35
C GLN A 373 36.93 3.23 23.29
N SER A 374 36.78 1.92 23.11
CA SER A 374 36.01 1.08 24.03
C SER A 374 36.72 0.95 25.37
N GLU A 375 36.04 1.24 26.48
CA GLU A 375 36.60 1.10 27.83
C GLU A 375 36.93 -0.36 28.19
N GLU A 376 36.25 -1.35 27.58
CA GLU A 376 36.44 -2.77 27.86
C GLU A 376 37.64 -3.38 27.11
N THR A 377 37.92 -2.92 25.89
CA THR A 377 38.91 -3.57 24.99
C THR A 377 40.08 -2.66 24.61
N GLY A 378 39.99 -1.34 24.84
CA GLY A 378 40.97 -0.36 24.37
C GLY A 378 41.03 -0.20 22.85
N LEU A 379 40.10 -0.80 22.11
CA LEU A 379 40.04 -0.74 20.64
C LEU A 379 39.20 0.43 20.17
N THR A 380 39.51 0.95 18.98
CA THR A 380 38.80 2.07 18.37
C THR A 380 37.55 1.57 17.66
N GLU A 381 36.38 2.02 18.12
CA GLU A 381 35.09 1.82 17.46
C GLU A 381 34.60 3.13 16.82
N PHE A 382 34.06 3.06 15.62
CA PHE A 382 33.41 4.22 15.01
C PHE A 382 31.93 4.27 15.38
N ARG A 383 31.53 5.26 16.19
CA ARG A 383 30.13 5.44 16.62
C ARG A 383 29.48 6.64 15.96
N LEU A 384 28.22 6.49 15.55
CA LEU A 384 27.42 7.60 15.05
C LEU A 384 26.89 8.40 16.24
N THR A 385 27.58 9.47 16.61
CA THR A 385 27.22 10.36 17.73
C THR A 385 26.97 11.79 17.25
N GLY A 386 26.11 12.52 17.96
CA GLY A 386 25.81 13.94 17.71
C GLY A 386 25.28 14.23 16.31
N THR A 387 25.97 15.10 15.56
CA THR A 387 25.59 15.58 14.22
C THR A 387 25.33 14.45 13.22
N LEU A 388 26.11 13.36 13.28
CA LEU A 388 25.97 12.22 12.36
C LEU A 388 24.61 11.52 12.51
N GLN A 389 24.03 11.49 13.72
CA GLN A 389 22.70 10.92 13.95
C GLN A 389 21.61 11.76 13.27
N TYR A 390 21.72 13.09 13.31
CA TYR A 390 20.81 13.99 12.60
C TYR A 390 20.90 13.80 11.08
N LEU A 391 22.10 13.60 10.53
CA LEU A 391 22.28 13.30 9.11
C LEU A 391 21.63 11.97 8.72
N THR A 392 21.67 10.95 9.58
CA THR A 392 20.97 9.67 9.33
C THR A 392 19.45 9.86 9.26
N TRP A 393 18.87 10.62 10.19
CA TRP A 393 17.44 10.93 10.14
C TRP A 393 17.06 11.77 8.92
N TYR A 394 17.87 12.77 8.57
CA TYR A 394 17.69 13.56 7.36
C TYR A 394 17.70 12.68 6.09
N HIS A 395 18.68 11.77 6.00
CA HIS A 395 18.78 10.79 4.91
C HIS A 395 17.57 9.87 4.86
N ALA A 396 17.06 9.40 6.01
CA ALA A 396 15.86 8.58 6.11
C ALA A 396 14.59 9.31 5.65
N VAL A 397 14.41 10.58 6.03
CA VAL A 397 13.32 11.43 5.51
C VAL A 397 13.42 11.55 3.98
N GLY A 398 14.65 11.67 3.46
CA GLY A 398 14.91 11.74 2.03
C GLY A 398 14.47 10.51 1.26
N LEU A 399 14.56 9.31 1.85
CA LEU A 399 14.05 8.06 1.24
C LEU A 399 12.56 8.19 0.89
N VAL A 400 11.77 8.66 1.86
CA VAL A 400 10.32 8.77 1.72
C VAL A 400 9.97 9.90 0.76
N TRP A 401 10.50 11.12 0.99
CA TRP A 401 10.10 12.29 0.21
C TRP A 401 10.47 12.18 -1.27
N ILE A 402 11.69 11.72 -1.58
CA ILE A 402 12.15 11.60 -2.96
C ILE A 402 11.41 10.46 -3.68
N SER A 403 11.12 9.34 -2.98
CA SER A 403 10.31 8.27 -3.57
C SER A 403 8.89 8.74 -3.92
N GLU A 404 8.23 9.45 -3.01
CA GLU A 404 6.90 10.05 -3.26
C GLU A 404 6.97 11.09 -4.37
N PHE A 405 8.05 11.87 -4.46
CA PHE A 405 8.26 12.83 -5.54
C PHE A 405 8.38 12.15 -6.91
N ILE A 406 9.12 11.04 -7.02
CA ILE A 406 9.26 10.28 -8.27
C ILE A 406 7.90 9.69 -8.69
N LEU A 407 7.13 9.13 -7.76
CA LEU A 407 5.79 8.61 -8.03
C LEU A 407 4.81 9.73 -8.44
N ALA A 408 4.87 10.89 -7.78
CA ALA A 408 4.05 12.04 -8.13
C ALA A 408 4.42 12.63 -9.51
N CYS A 409 5.70 12.56 -9.91
CA CYS A 409 6.13 12.91 -11.27
C CYS A 409 5.46 12.01 -12.33
N GLN A 410 5.33 10.70 -12.05
CA GLN A 410 4.58 9.79 -12.92
C GLN A 410 3.11 10.21 -13.03
N GLN A 411 2.44 10.45 -11.90
CA GLN A 411 1.03 10.84 -11.89
C GLN A 411 0.78 12.13 -12.69
N MET A 412 1.59 13.17 -12.46
CA MET A 412 1.50 14.43 -13.21
C MET A 412 1.79 14.24 -14.71
N THR A 413 2.78 13.41 -15.06
CA THR A 413 3.14 13.14 -16.46
C THR A 413 2.00 12.45 -17.21
N VAL A 414 1.42 11.39 -16.63
CA VAL A 414 0.27 10.65 -17.19
C VAL A 414 -0.92 11.58 -17.29
N ALA A 415 -1.25 12.31 -16.22
CA ALA A 415 -2.37 13.24 -16.21
C ALA A 415 -2.24 14.31 -17.30
N GLY A 416 -1.07 14.93 -17.45
CA GLY A 416 -0.85 15.93 -18.50
C GLY A 416 -0.97 15.37 -19.92
N ALA A 417 -0.56 14.12 -20.16
CA ALA A 417 -0.70 13.49 -21.47
C ALA A 417 -2.19 13.20 -21.80
N VAL A 418 -2.92 12.66 -20.83
CA VAL A 418 -4.36 12.39 -20.96
C VAL A 418 -5.17 13.67 -21.13
N VAL A 419 -4.89 14.70 -20.34
CA VAL A 419 -5.53 16.04 -20.46
C VAL A 419 -5.28 16.65 -21.84
N THR A 420 -4.03 16.56 -22.34
CA THR A 420 -3.71 17.05 -23.70
C THR A 420 -4.51 16.30 -24.75
N TYR A 421 -4.60 14.97 -24.63
CA TYR A 421 -5.40 14.16 -25.56
C TYR A 421 -6.89 14.50 -25.47
N TYR A 422 -7.44 14.68 -24.26
CA TYR A 422 -8.86 14.94 -24.04
C TYR A 422 -9.29 16.28 -24.65
N PHE A 423 -8.63 17.38 -24.28
CA PHE A 423 -9.03 18.73 -24.70
C PHE A 423 -8.52 19.16 -26.08
N THR A 424 -7.77 18.32 -26.79
CA THR A 424 -7.42 18.58 -28.20
C THR A 424 -8.53 18.05 -29.10
N ARG A 425 -9.29 18.93 -29.76
CA ARG A 425 -10.38 18.54 -30.67
C ARG A 425 -9.88 17.73 -31.87
N ASP A 426 -8.95 18.29 -32.63
CA ASP A 426 -8.34 17.64 -33.80
C ASP A 426 -7.12 16.81 -33.38
N LYS A 427 -7.27 15.48 -33.37
CA LYS A 427 -6.21 14.57 -32.93
C LYS A 427 -4.96 14.61 -33.84
N ASN A 428 -5.06 15.16 -35.05
CA ASN A 428 -3.90 15.37 -35.94
C ASN A 428 -2.99 16.51 -35.45
N ARG A 429 -3.48 17.40 -34.58
CA ARG A 429 -2.70 18.49 -33.97
C ARG A 429 -2.00 18.10 -32.67
N LEU A 430 -2.08 16.83 -32.26
CA LEU A 430 -1.36 16.35 -31.10
C LEU A 430 0.16 16.46 -31.36
N PRO A 431 0.97 16.82 -30.34
CA PRO A 431 2.42 16.79 -30.47
C PRO A 431 2.88 15.37 -30.80
N LEU A 432 3.97 15.23 -31.57
CA LEU A 432 4.51 13.93 -32.03
C LEU A 432 4.64 12.89 -30.91
N THR A 433 5.02 13.34 -29.71
CA THR A 433 5.09 12.51 -28.51
C THR A 433 4.43 13.23 -27.32
N PRO A 434 3.13 13.02 -27.05
CA PRO A 434 2.41 13.75 -25.99
C PRO A 434 2.93 13.47 -24.58
N ILE A 435 3.49 12.29 -24.33
CA ILE A 435 4.15 11.94 -23.07
C ILE A 435 5.39 12.80 -22.84
N LEU A 436 6.29 12.88 -23.83
CA LEU A 436 7.49 13.70 -23.72
C LEU A 436 7.14 15.19 -23.58
N SER A 437 6.13 15.66 -24.32
CA SER A 437 5.59 17.01 -24.12
C SER A 437 5.11 17.21 -22.69
N SER A 438 4.44 16.21 -22.11
CA SER A 438 4.02 16.22 -20.70
C SER A 438 5.17 16.28 -19.71
N VAL A 439 6.20 15.47 -19.90
CA VAL A 439 7.43 15.49 -19.08
C VAL A 439 8.10 16.86 -19.15
N LEU A 440 8.25 17.43 -20.35
CA LEU A 440 8.87 18.76 -20.52
C LEU A 440 8.06 19.85 -19.82
N ARG A 441 6.73 19.77 -19.83
CA ARG A 441 5.87 20.71 -19.09
C ARG A 441 5.99 20.54 -17.58
N LEU A 442 6.04 19.29 -17.10
CA LEU A 442 6.29 18.99 -15.70
C LEU A 442 7.60 19.65 -15.24
N VAL A 443 8.71 19.37 -15.95
CA VAL A 443 10.04 19.88 -15.61
C VAL A 443 10.09 21.41 -15.68
N ARG A 444 9.43 22.02 -16.68
CA ARG A 444 9.47 23.47 -16.89
C ARG A 444 8.57 24.28 -15.96
N TYR A 445 7.40 23.75 -15.59
CA TYR A 445 6.36 24.55 -14.93
C TYR A 445 5.90 23.99 -13.59
N HIS A 446 5.89 22.67 -13.38
CA HIS A 446 5.08 22.06 -12.30
C HIS A 446 5.87 21.24 -11.26
N LEU A 447 7.20 21.27 -11.28
CA LEU A 447 8.02 20.59 -10.25
C LEU A 447 7.68 21.05 -8.83
N GLY A 448 7.33 22.33 -8.64
CA GLY A 448 6.94 22.85 -7.32
C GLY A 448 5.65 22.25 -6.80
N THR A 449 4.64 22.11 -7.67
CA THR A 449 3.36 21.48 -7.32
C THR A 449 3.54 20.01 -6.95
N VAL A 450 4.38 19.29 -7.71
CA VAL A 450 4.71 17.90 -7.43
C VAL A 450 5.49 17.75 -6.12
N ALA A 451 6.48 18.62 -5.87
CA ALA A 451 7.24 18.65 -4.62
C ALA A 451 6.37 18.91 -3.39
N LYS A 452 5.41 19.84 -3.52
CA LYS A 452 4.46 20.16 -2.44
C LYS A 452 3.50 19.01 -2.16
N GLY A 453 2.93 18.41 -3.20
CA GLY A 453 2.02 17.27 -3.03
C GLY A 453 2.72 16.06 -2.42
N SER A 454 3.92 15.70 -2.91
CA SER A 454 4.70 14.59 -2.35
C SER A 454 5.15 14.83 -0.91
N PHE A 455 5.43 16.09 -0.54
CA PHE A 455 5.76 16.46 0.83
C PHE A 455 4.57 16.27 1.79
N ILE A 456 3.36 16.65 1.37
CA ILE A 456 2.14 16.48 2.18
C ILE A 456 1.89 15.00 2.50
N ILE A 457 2.08 14.10 1.53
CA ILE A 457 1.98 12.65 1.77
C ILE A 457 3.07 12.23 2.76
N THR A 458 4.31 12.69 2.57
CA THR A 458 5.46 12.37 3.43
C THR A 458 5.22 12.76 4.89
N LEU A 459 4.60 13.91 5.14
CA LEU A 459 4.26 14.38 6.50
C LEU A 459 3.30 13.46 7.26
N VAL A 460 2.45 12.71 6.56
CA VAL A 460 1.52 11.74 7.18
C VAL A 460 2.16 10.35 7.23
N LYS A 461 2.92 10.00 6.21
CA LYS A 461 3.55 8.68 6.08
C LYS A 461 4.63 8.44 7.14
N ILE A 462 5.47 9.43 7.44
CA ILE A 462 6.54 9.29 8.45
C ILE A 462 5.98 9.03 9.87
N PRO A 463 5.04 9.85 10.41
CA PRO A 463 4.43 9.55 11.70
C PRO A 463 3.75 8.19 11.75
N ARG A 464 3.07 7.78 10.67
CA ARG A 464 2.44 6.45 10.57
C ARG A 464 3.48 5.34 10.70
N LEU A 465 4.61 5.45 10.01
CA LEU A 465 5.71 4.48 10.10
C LEU A 465 6.31 4.42 11.51
N ILE A 466 6.50 5.58 12.16
CA ILE A 466 7.02 5.66 13.53
C ILE A 466 6.05 5.02 14.52
N LEU A 467 4.75 5.33 14.45
CA LEU A 467 3.74 4.75 15.33
C LEU A 467 3.62 3.23 15.13
N MET A 468 3.70 2.75 13.87
CA MET A 468 3.71 1.33 13.56
C MET A 468 4.94 0.63 14.14
N TYR A 469 6.12 1.26 14.05
CA TYR A 469 7.34 0.74 14.67
C TYR A 469 7.21 0.68 16.21
N ILE A 470 6.73 1.75 16.84
CA ILE A 470 6.50 1.81 18.29
C ILE A 470 5.50 0.73 18.73
N HIS A 471 4.38 0.57 18.03
CA HIS A 471 3.39 -0.45 18.34
C HIS A 471 3.99 -1.87 18.28
N ASN A 472 4.82 -2.15 17.27
CA ASN A 472 5.51 -3.44 17.18
C ASN A 472 6.52 -3.65 18.32
N GLN A 473 7.23 -2.60 18.75
CA GLN A 473 8.18 -2.67 19.86
C GLN A 473 7.49 -2.83 21.23
N LEU A 474 6.28 -2.29 21.38
CA LEU A 474 5.50 -2.35 22.61
C LEU A 474 4.60 -3.59 22.69
N LYS A 475 4.58 -4.43 21.64
CA LYS A 475 3.76 -5.65 21.59
C LYS A 475 4.12 -6.56 22.77
N GLY A 476 3.15 -6.77 23.66
CA GLY A 476 3.30 -7.57 24.89
C GLY A 476 3.76 -6.82 26.15
N LYS A 477 4.09 -5.53 26.06
CA LYS A 477 4.56 -4.71 27.20
C LYS A 477 3.66 -3.51 27.54
N GLU A 478 2.57 -3.31 26.79
CA GLU A 478 1.68 -2.15 26.89
C GLU A 478 0.34 -2.45 27.58
N ASN A 479 -0.20 -1.46 28.30
CA ASN A 479 -1.56 -1.50 28.86
C ASN A 479 -2.62 -1.42 27.75
N ALA A 480 -3.81 -1.99 27.98
CA ALA A 480 -4.89 -2.05 26.99
C ALA A 480 -5.26 -0.69 26.36
N CYS A 481 -5.25 0.40 27.13
CA CYS A 481 -5.51 1.75 26.64
C CYS A 481 -4.46 2.23 25.63
N ALA A 482 -3.16 1.97 25.88
CA ALA A 482 -2.08 2.36 24.96
C ALA A 482 -2.17 1.56 23.63
N ARG A 483 -2.47 0.26 23.72
CA ARG A 483 -2.72 -0.61 22.55
C ARG A 483 -3.86 -0.07 21.68
N CYS A 484 -4.98 0.28 22.31
CA CYS A 484 -6.15 0.83 21.62
C CYS A 484 -5.82 2.16 20.93
N LEU A 485 -5.23 3.12 21.66
CA LEU A 485 -4.86 4.43 21.12
C LEU A 485 -3.89 4.35 19.95
N LEU A 486 -2.86 3.50 20.03
CA LEU A 486 -1.91 3.30 18.94
C LEU A 486 -2.59 2.74 17.69
N LYS A 487 -3.41 1.70 17.84
CA LYS A 487 -4.17 1.12 16.71
C LYS A 487 -5.09 2.15 16.06
N THR A 488 -5.82 2.93 16.85
CA THR A 488 -6.70 3.99 16.31
C THR A 488 -5.91 5.05 15.57
N CYS A 489 -4.79 5.55 16.12
CA CYS A 489 -3.96 6.55 15.45
C CYS A 489 -3.36 6.04 14.13
N ILE A 490 -2.87 4.79 14.12
CA ILE A 490 -2.34 4.15 12.92
C ILE A 490 -3.43 4.05 11.84
N CYS A 491 -4.65 3.65 12.22
CA CYS A 491 -5.80 3.59 11.32
C CYS A 491 -6.15 4.97 10.75
N CYS A 492 -6.27 6.01 11.61
CA CYS A 492 -6.57 7.38 11.16
C CYS A 492 -5.51 7.92 10.19
N LEU A 493 -4.22 7.70 10.48
CA LEU A 493 -3.14 8.15 9.58
C LEU A 493 -3.13 7.36 8.26
N TRP A 494 -3.49 6.08 8.27
CA TRP A 494 -3.65 5.32 7.03
C TRP A 494 -4.80 5.86 6.18
N CYS A 495 -5.96 6.11 6.79
CA CYS A 495 -7.10 6.72 6.10
C CYS A 495 -6.75 8.10 5.54
N LEU A 496 -6.02 8.92 6.32
CA LEU A 496 -5.55 10.22 5.87
C LEU A 496 -4.56 10.11 4.71
N GLU A 497 -3.59 9.20 4.78
CA GLU A 497 -2.64 8.93 3.70
C GLU A 497 -3.38 8.54 2.41
N LYS A 498 -4.39 7.67 2.50
CA LYS A 498 -5.21 7.26 1.35
C LYS A 498 -6.01 8.41 0.76
N CYS A 499 -6.66 9.21 1.60
CA CYS A 499 -7.39 10.40 1.17
C CYS A 499 -6.45 11.41 0.49
N LEU A 500 -5.27 11.65 1.05
CA LEU A 500 -4.28 12.55 0.49
C LEU A 500 -3.72 12.04 -0.84
N ASN A 501 -3.47 10.74 -0.99
CA ASN A 501 -3.06 10.15 -2.26
C ASN A 501 -4.11 10.38 -3.36
N TYR A 502 -5.38 10.12 -3.03
CA TYR A 502 -6.50 10.36 -3.94
C TYR A 502 -6.64 11.84 -4.30
N LEU A 503 -6.57 12.73 -3.31
CA LEU A 503 -6.65 14.18 -3.52
C LEU A 503 -5.49 14.69 -4.37
N ASN A 504 -4.26 14.23 -4.11
CA ASN A 504 -3.06 14.62 -4.84
C ASN A 504 -3.16 14.26 -6.32
N GLN A 505 -3.58 13.03 -6.64
CA GLN A 505 -3.75 12.58 -8.01
C GLN A 505 -4.73 13.48 -8.79
N ASN A 506 -5.87 13.79 -8.16
CA ASN A 506 -6.88 14.67 -8.75
C ASN A 506 -6.39 16.13 -8.84
N ALA A 507 -5.62 16.60 -7.85
CA ALA A 507 -5.00 17.93 -7.87
C ALA A 507 -3.98 18.07 -9.02
N TYR A 508 -3.17 17.04 -9.29
CA TYR A 508 -2.23 17.03 -10.41
C TYR A 508 -2.95 17.07 -11.76
N ALA A 509 -4.05 16.33 -11.90
CA ALA A 509 -4.89 16.39 -13.09
C ALA A 509 -5.52 17.77 -13.30
N ALA A 510 -6.08 18.38 -12.24
CA ALA A 510 -6.61 19.75 -12.31
C ALA A 510 -5.51 20.79 -12.59
N THR A 511 -4.30 20.60 -12.05
CA THR A 511 -3.13 21.43 -12.35
C THR A 511 -2.77 21.34 -13.83
N ALA A 512 -2.78 20.14 -14.41
CA ALA A 512 -2.46 19.94 -15.81
C ALA A 512 -3.47 20.61 -16.77
N ILE A 513 -4.72 20.82 -16.33
CA ILE A 513 -5.77 21.50 -17.11
C ILE A 513 -5.61 23.02 -17.03
N ASN A 514 -5.52 23.56 -15.80
CA ASN A 514 -5.66 25.00 -15.53
C ASN A 514 -4.34 25.72 -15.21
N SER A 515 -3.23 24.98 -15.09
CA SER A 515 -1.92 25.48 -14.67
C SER A 515 -1.96 26.31 -13.38
N THR A 516 -2.68 25.82 -12.35
CA THR A 516 -2.81 26.48 -11.04
C THR A 516 -1.90 25.87 -9.98
N SER A 517 -1.72 26.56 -8.85
CA SER A 517 -0.97 26.01 -7.71
C SER A 517 -1.72 24.82 -7.09
N PHE A 518 -0.97 23.95 -6.41
CA PHE A 518 -1.47 22.70 -5.82
C PHE A 518 -2.76 22.89 -5.01
N CYS A 519 -2.80 23.89 -4.12
CA CYS A 519 -3.94 24.11 -3.21
C CYS A 519 -5.20 24.49 -3.99
N THR A 520 -5.04 25.37 -4.98
CA THR A 520 -6.15 25.81 -5.84
C THR A 520 -6.66 24.62 -6.66
N SER A 521 -5.77 23.85 -7.29
CA SER A 521 -6.16 22.68 -8.07
C SER A 521 -6.80 21.58 -7.21
N ALA A 522 -6.27 21.32 -6.02
CA ALA A 522 -6.80 20.33 -5.08
C ALA A 522 -8.22 20.70 -4.64
N ARG A 523 -8.46 21.97 -4.31
CA ARG A 523 -9.79 22.46 -3.96
C ARG A 523 -10.77 22.34 -5.12
N ASP A 524 -10.39 22.79 -6.31
CA ASP A 524 -11.25 22.76 -7.49
C ASP A 524 -11.64 21.31 -7.83
N ALA A 525 -10.67 20.40 -7.80
CA ALA A 525 -10.91 18.98 -8.02
C ALA A 525 -11.82 18.39 -6.93
N PHE A 526 -11.55 18.67 -5.65
CA PHE A 526 -12.36 18.18 -4.53
C PHE A 526 -13.82 18.62 -4.64
N VAL A 527 -14.08 19.90 -4.92
CA VAL A 527 -15.45 20.43 -5.07
C VAL A 527 -16.19 19.70 -6.20
N ILE A 528 -15.54 19.51 -7.34
CA ILE A 528 -16.14 18.81 -8.50
C ILE A 528 -16.47 17.35 -8.16
N LEU A 529 -15.59 16.67 -7.44
CA LEU A 529 -15.77 15.28 -7.05
C LEU A 529 -16.88 15.11 -6.01
N VAL A 530 -16.94 15.98 -4.99
CA VAL A 530 -17.97 15.92 -3.94
C VAL A 530 -19.36 16.23 -4.48
N GLU A 531 -19.50 17.19 -5.41
CA GLU A 531 -20.77 17.49 -6.08
C GLU A 531 -21.38 16.26 -6.79
N ASN A 532 -20.57 15.25 -7.11
CA ASN A 532 -20.99 14.01 -7.77
C ASN A 532 -20.52 12.75 -7.02
N ALA A 533 -20.37 12.80 -5.70
CA ALA A 533 -19.69 11.77 -4.89
C ALA A 533 -20.17 10.34 -5.17
N LEU A 534 -21.49 10.10 -5.26
CA LEU A 534 -22.06 8.78 -5.58
C LEU A 534 -21.58 8.23 -6.93
N ARG A 535 -21.44 9.12 -7.93
CA ARG A 535 -20.97 8.76 -9.27
C ARG A 535 -19.48 8.46 -9.26
N VAL A 536 -18.70 9.27 -8.56
CA VAL A 536 -17.26 9.03 -8.35
C VAL A 536 -17.05 7.67 -7.70
N ALA A 537 -17.76 7.41 -6.60
CA ALA A 537 -17.58 6.20 -5.83
C ALA A 537 -17.93 4.95 -6.61
N ALA A 538 -18.97 5.02 -7.45
CA ALA A 538 -19.35 3.92 -8.32
C ALA A 538 -18.30 3.60 -9.38
N ILE A 539 -17.71 4.63 -9.98
CA ILE A 539 -16.71 4.45 -11.04
C ILE A 539 -15.45 3.82 -10.48
N ASN A 540 -14.96 4.33 -9.34
CA ASN A 540 -13.78 3.77 -8.70
C ASN A 540 -14.06 2.33 -8.22
N ALA A 541 -15.25 2.05 -7.65
CA ALA A 541 -15.65 0.70 -7.25
C ALA A 541 -15.65 -0.33 -8.36
N VAL A 542 -16.37 -0.04 -9.45
CA VAL A 542 -16.41 -0.95 -10.58
C VAL A 542 -15.04 -1.05 -11.23
N GLY A 543 -14.30 0.07 -11.29
CA GLY A 543 -13.00 0.12 -11.93
C GLY A 543 -11.93 -0.70 -11.20
N ASP A 544 -11.78 -0.48 -9.91
CA ASP A 544 -10.82 -1.18 -9.05
C ASP A 544 -11.08 -2.69 -9.05
N PHE A 545 -12.34 -3.10 -9.01
CA PHE A 545 -12.73 -4.51 -9.07
C PHE A 545 -12.38 -5.16 -10.42
N VAL A 546 -12.63 -4.47 -11.54
CA VAL A 546 -12.26 -4.96 -12.88
C VAL A 546 -10.75 -5.10 -13.01
N LEU A 547 -9.99 -4.09 -12.55
CA LEU A 547 -8.54 -4.13 -12.60
C LEU A 547 -7.97 -5.19 -11.66
N PHE A 548 -8.62 -5.44 -10.52
CA PHE A 548 -8.28 -6.55 -9.62
C PHE A 548 -8.45 -7.91 -10.30
N LEU A 549 -9.59 -8.16 -10.96
CA LEU A 549 -9.78 -9.40 -11.71
C LEU A 549 -8.72 -9.54 -12.81
N GLY A 550 -8.35 -8.44 -13.46
CA GLY A 550 -7.26 -8.40 -14.42
C GLY A 550 -5.93 -8.92 -13.84
N LYS A 551 -5.58 -8.48 -12.63
CA LYS A 551 -4.38 -8.96 -11.90
C LYS A 551 -4.47 -10.45 -11.62
N VAL A 552 -5.62 -10.92 -11.11
CA VAL A 552 -5.85 -12.35 -10.83
C VAL A 552 -5.74 -13.20 -12.09
N LEU A 553 -6.31 -12.75 -13.21
CA LEU A 553 -6.25 -13.46 -14.49
C LEU A 553 -4.81 -13.63 -14.99
N ILE A 554 -3.99 -12.57 -14.89
CA ILE A 554 -2.57 -12.63 -15.30
C ILE A 554 -1.80 -13.61 -14.41
N VAL A 555 -1.97 -13.51 -13.08
CA VAL A 555 -1.27 -14.38 -12.14
C VAL A 555 -1.68 -15.84 -12.32
N THR A 556 -2.97 -16.14 -12.42
CA THR A 556 -3.47 -17.51 -12.60
C THR A 556 -3.05 -18.11 -13.95
N SER A 557 -3.09 -17.33 -15.04
CA SER A 557 -2.64 -17.78 -16.36
C SER A 557 -1.13 -18.07 -16.37
N THR A 558 -0.34 -17.19 -15.73
CA THR A 558 1.12 -17.37 -15.62
C THR A 558 1.46 -18.54 -14.68
N ALA A 559 0.72 -18.70 -13.58
CA ALA A 559 0.88 -19.80 -12.65
C ALA A 559 0.54 -21.14 -13.31
N PHE A 560 -0.54 -21.20 -14.10
CA PHE A 560 -0.93 -22.38 -14.85
C PHE A 560 0.15 -22.78 -15.87
N ALA A 561 0.65 -21.82 -16.66
CA ALA A 561 1.77 -22.05 -17.56
C ALA A 561 3.03 -22.49 -16.80
N GLY A 562 3.27 -21.90 -15.62
CA GLY A 562 4.38 -22.24 -14.73
C GLY A 562 4.30 -23.66 -14.20
N VAL A 563 3.12 -24.11 -13.76
CA VAL A 563 2.88 -25.51 -13.37
C VAL A 563 3.16 -26.43 -14.55
N LEU A 564 2.61 -26.15 -15.74
CA LEU A 564 2.84 -27.00 -16.92
C LEU A 564 4.32 -27.11 -17.31
N LEU A 565 5.07 -26.01 -17.25
CA LEU A 565 6.47 -25.96 -17.66
C LEU A 565 7.44 -26.47 -16.59
N LEU A 566 7.17 -26.21 -15.31
CA LEU A 566 8.06 -26.58 -14.20
C LEU A 566 7.77 -28.01 -13.67
N ASN A 567 6.52 -28.47 -13.71
CA ASN A 567 6.13 -29.82 -13.27
C ASN A 567 6.59 -30.93 -14.23
N TYR A 568 7.04 -30.59 -15.44
CA TYR A 568 7.45 -31.57 -16.45
C TYR A 568 8.77 -32.31 -16.13
N GLN A 569 9.57 -31.85 -15.15
CA GLN A 569 10.93 -32.37 -14.93
C GLN A 569 11.36 -32.61 -13.47
N ARG A 570 10.59 -32.23 -12.42
CA ARG A 570 11.12 -32.22 -11.02
C ARG A 570 10.09 -32.50 -9.93
N ASP A 571 10.60 -32.92 -8.76
CA ASP A 571 9.85 -33.11 -7.52
C ASP A 571 9.14 -31.83 -7.05
N PHE A 572 7.98 -31.98 -6.40
CA PHE A 572 7.14 -30.88 -5.90
C PHE A 572 7.90 -29.79 -5.12
N ALA A 573 8.84 -30.21 -4.27
CA ALA A 573 9.63 -29.30 -3.43
C ALA A 573 10.60 -28.41 -4.23
N GLU A 574 10.96 -28.77 -5.47
CA GLU A 574 11.99 -28.07 -6.25
C GLU A 574 11.41 -27.04 -7.22
N TRP A 575 10.14 -27.18 -7.62
CA TRP A 575 9.48 -26.23 -8.52
C TRP A 575 8.50 -25.26 -7.85
N LEU A 576 8.08 -25.55 -6.61
CA LEU A 576 7.15 -24.68 -5.87
C LEU A 576 7.71 -23.27 -5.64
N LEU A 577 8.95 -23.12 -5.17
CA LEU A 577 9.55 -21.79 -4.97
C LEU A 577 9.72 -21.00 -6.28
N PRO A 578 10.28 -21.58 -7.38
CA PRO A 578 10.25 -20.93 -8.68
C PRO A 578 8.86 -20.47 -9.11
N LEU A 579 7.83 -21.28 -8.88
CA LEU A 579 6.45 -20.91 -9.17
C LEU A 579 5.96 -19.74 -8.31
N ILE A 580 6.23 -19.75 -7.01
CA ILE A 580 5.89 -18.63 -6.10
C ILE A 580 6.58 -17.34 -6.56
N ILE A 581 7.85 -17.40 -6.94
CA ILE A 581 8.61 -16.24 -7.46
C ILE A 581 7.96 -15.71 -8.74
N VAL A 582 7.57 -16.59 -9.67
CA VAL A 582 6.88 -16.22 -10.91
C VAL A 582 5.50 -15.62 -10.62
N CYS A 583 4.74 -16.18 -9.68
CA CYS A 583 3.45 -15.65 -9.27
C CYS A 583 3.60 -14.24 -8.65
N LEU A 584 4.59 -14.04 -7.78
CA LEU A 584 4.90 -12.73 -7.22
C LEU A 584 5.27 -11.74 -8.32
N PHE A 585 6.19 -12.11 -9.21
CA PHE A 585 6.63 -11.25 -10.29
C PHE A 585 5.48 -10.89 -11.24
N SER A 586 4.65 -11.86 -11.63
CA SER A 586 3.49 -11.62 -12.50
C SER A 586 2.46 -10.69 -11.84
N PHE A 587 2.25 -10.81 -10.53
CA PHE A 587 1.40 -9.88 -9.77
C PHE A 587 1.98 -8.46 -9.78
N LEU A 588 3.29 -8.31 -9.54
CA LEU A 588 3.96 -7.00 -9.55
C LEU A 588 3.87 -6.33 -10.92
N VAL A 589 4.12 -7.10 -11.98
CA VAL A 589 3.98 -6.62 -13.36
C VAL A 589 2.55 -6.19 -13.64
N ALA A 590 1.57 -7.05 -13.36
CA ALA A 590 0.15 -6.74 -13.56
C ALA A 590 -0.26 -5.47 -12.81
N HIS A 591 0.19 -5.32 -11.55
CA HIS A 591 -0.06 -4.14 -10.74
C HIS A 591 0.51 -2.87 -11.39
N CYS A 592 1.75 -2.90 -11.86
CA CYS A 592 2.40 -1.74 -12.47
C CYS A 592 1.66 -1.25 -13.73
N PHE A 593 1.24 -2.16 -14.61
CA PHE A 593 0.54 -1.79 -15.84
C PHE A 593 -0.90 -1.34 -15.59
N LEU A 594 -1.64 -2.11 -14.78
CA LEU A 594 -3.05 -1.81 -14.52
C LEU A 594 -3.22 -0.55 -13.66
N SER A 595 -2.24 -0.21 -12.81
CA SER A 595 -2.23 1.06 -12.09
C SER A 595 -2.14 2.28 -13.02
N ILE A 596 -1.44 2.19 -14.16
CA ILE A 596 -1.47 3.28 -15.15
C ILE A 596 -2.84 3.40 -15.79
N PHE A 597 -3.49 2.27 -16.09
CA PHE A 597 -4.85 2.28 -16.61
C PHE A 597 -5.82 2.96 -15.63
N GLU A 598 -5.72 2.65 -14.34
CA GLU A 598 -6.46 3.31 -13.25
C GLU A 598 -6.29 4.84 -13.28
N ILE A 599 -5.04 5.31 -13.30
CA ILE A 599 -4.73 6.75 -13.36
C ILE A 599 -5.34 7.40 -14.61
N VAL A 600 -5.28 6.74 -15.77
CA VAL A 600 -5.87 7.27 -17.01
C VAL A 600 -7.38 7.41 -16.89
N VAL A 601 -8.07 6.43 -16.30
CA VAL A 601 -9.52 6.47 -16.10
C VAL A 601 -9.90 7.59 -15.15
N ASP A 602 -9.20 7.75 -14.03
CA ASP A 602 -9.46 8.82 -13.06
C ASP A 602 -9.30 10.22 -13.69
N VAL A 603 -8.23 10.42 -14.47
CA VAL A 603 -7.99 11.69 -15.16
C VAL A 603 -9.06 11.95 -16.21
N LEU A 604 -9.46 10.94 -16.99
CA LEU A 604 -10.54 11.06 -17.97
C LEU A 604 -11.87 11.40 -17.31
N PHE A 605 -12.15 10.80 -16.15
CA PHE A 605 -13.34 11.07 -15.39
C PHE A 605 -13.36 12.52 -14.87
N LEU A 606 -12.24 13.02 -14.32
CA LEU A 606 -12.14 14.42 -13.90
C LEU A 606 -12.27 15.37 -15.09
N CYS A 607 -11.65 15.07 -16.23
CA CYS A 607 -11.80 15.86 -17.46
C CYS A 607 -13.27 15.90 -17.91
N PHE A 608 -13.97 14.76 -17.87
CA PHE A 608 -15.39 14.66 -18.16
C PHE A 608 -16.26 15.48 -17.21
N ALA A 609 -16.01 15.39 -15.90
CA ALA A 609 -16.74 16.18 -14.92
C ALA A 609 -16.55 17.70 -15.16
N ILE A 610 -15.33 18.13 -15.46
CA ILE A 610 -15.02 19.52 -15.82
C ILE A 610 -15.71 19.93 -17.13
N ASP A 611 -15.63 19.11 -18.18
CA ASP A 611 -16.24 19.38 -19.48
C ASP A 611 -17.77 19.55 -19.35
N THR A 612 -18.43 18.65 -18.62
CA THR A 612 -19.88 18.75 -18.35
C THR A 612 -20.30 19.94 -17.49
N LYS A 613 -19.38 20.50 -16.70
CA LYS A 613 -19.64 21.64 -15.82
C LYS A 613 -19.54 22.97 -16.56
N TYR A 614 -18.60 23.10 -17.49
CA TYR A 614 -18.31 24.36 -18.19
C TYR A 614 -18.89 24.43 -19.61
N ASN A 615 -19.10 23.30 -20.26
CA ASN A 615 -19.67 23.21 -21.60
C ASN A 615 -21.09 22.62 -21.53
N ASP A 616 -21.98 23.10 -22.39
CA ASP A 616 -23.40 22.70 -22.42
C ASP A 616 -23.81 22.09 -23.77
N GLY A 617 -22.96 22.17 -24.78
CA GLY A 617 -23.19 21.68 -26.14
C GLY A 617 -23.68 22.76 -27.11
N THR A 618 -23.81 24.02 -26.67
CA THR A 618 -24.20 25.14 -27.55
C THR A 618 -23.05 25.61 -28.44
N PRO A 619 -23.31 26.30 -29.58
CA PRO A 619 -22.26 26.83 -30.44
C PRO A 619 -21.29 27.73 -29.65
N GLY A 620 -20.00 27.38 -29.65
CA GLY A 620 -18.96 28.06 -28.85
C GLY A 620 -18.71 27.46 -27.45
N LYS A 621 -19.59 26.58 -26.96
CA LYS A 621 -19.46 25.78 -25.72
C LYS A 621 -19.70 24.29 -26.00
N GLU A 622 -19.13 23.81 -27.09
CA GLU A 622 -19.18 22.42 -27.50
C GLU A 622 -18.31 21.54 -26.60
N PHE A 623 -18.81 20.36 -26.26
CA PHE A 623 -18.08 19.37 -25.48
C PHE A 623 -16.81 18.90 -26.21
N TYR A 624 -15.75 18.63 -25.43
CA TYR A 624 -14.50 18.05 -25.91
C TYR A 624 -14.51 16.51 -25.89
N MET A 625 -15.42 15.92 -25.12
CA MET A 625 -15.52 14.47 -24.93
C MET A 625 -15.74 13.66 -26.22
N ASP A 626 -15.30 12.40 -26.19
CA ASP A 626 -15.52 11.45 -27.28
C ASP A 626 -17.02 11.13 -27.46
N LYS A 627 -17.42 10.73 -28.69
CA LYS A 627 -18.81 10.42 -29.04
C LYS A 627 -19.49 9.45 -28.08
N ALA A 628 -18.78 8.42 -27.63
CA ALA A 628 -19.33 7.44 -26.69
C ALA A 628 -19.78 8.07 -25.35
N LEU A 629 -19.04 9.09 -24.89
CA LEU A 629 -19.34 9.80 -23.64
C LEU A 629 -20.43 10.87 -23.86
N MET A 630 -20.42 11.52 -25.02
CA MET A 630 -21.46 12.47 -25.43
C MET A 630 -22.83 11.80 -25.55
N GLU A 631 -22.91 10.63 -26.20
CA GLU A 631 -24.13 9.83 -26.31
C GLU A 631 -24.69 9.46 -24.93
N PHE A 632 -23.82 9.14 -23.96
CA PHE A 632 -24.23 8.87 -22.59
C PHE A 632 -24.85 10.10 -21.91
N VAL A 633 -24.23 11.28 -22.06
CA VAL A 633 -24.76 12.55 -21.51
C VAL A 633 -26.09 12.90 -22.16
N GLU A 634 -26.20 12.79 -23.49
CA GLU A 634 -27.43 13.07 -24.20
C GLU A 634 -28.56 12.11 -23.81
N SER A 635 -28.26 10.82 -23.70
CA SER A 635 -29.22 9.80 -23.25
C SER A 635 -29.74 10.11 -21.84
N SER A 636 -28.84 10.47 -20.92
CA SER A 636 -29.20 10.87 -19.55
C SER A 636 -30.09 12.12 -19.54
N ARG A 637 -29.71 13.18 -20.28
CA ARG A 637 -30.52 14.42 -20.40
C ARG A 637 -31.87 14.19 -21.08
N ARG A 638 -31.97 13.24 -22.01
CA ARG A 638 -33.25 12.88 -22.64
C ARG A 638 -34.17 12.20 -21.63
N LEU A 639 -33.63 11.29 -20.81
CA LEU A 639 -34.38 10.61 -19.76
C LEU A 639 -34.90 11.60 -18.72
N GLU A 640 -34.07 12.52 -18.25
CA GLU A 640 -34.47 13.59 -17.32
C GLU A 640 -35.62 14.43 -17.88
N ARG A 641 -35.54 14.87 -19.15
CA ARG A 641 -36.61 15.63 -19.82
C ARG A 641 -37.90 14.84 -20.00
N VAL A 642 -37.84 13.52 -20.10
CA VAL A 642 -39.03 12.65 -20.16
C VAL A 642 -39.69 12.56 -18.78
N VAL A 643 -38.89 12.41 -17.72
CA VAL A 643 -39.37 12.39 -16.32
C VAL A 643 -40.01 13.73 -15.95
N GLU A 644 -39.38 14.86 -16.29
CA GLU A 644 -39.95 16.19 -16.06
C GLU A 644 -41.27 16.41 -16.80
N ARG A 645 -41.36 16.00 -18.07
CA ARG A 645 -42.62 16.06 -18.82
C ARG A 645 -43.71 15.16 -18.23
N GLY A 646 -43.34 14.01 -17.68
CA GLY A 646 -44.25 13.15 -16.92
C GLY A 646 -44.80 13.88 -15.69
N ARG A 647 -43.92 14.49 -14.88
CA ARG A 647 -44.29 15.24 -13.68
C ARG A 647 -45.16 16.47 -13.97
N SER A 648 -44.87 17.20 -15.06
CA SER A 648 -45.70 18.33 -15.51
C SER A 648 -47.09 17.90 -15.96
N ARG A 649 -47.23 16.77 -16.68
CA ARG A 649 -48.55 16.26 -17.09
C ARG A 649 -49.39 15.81 -15.90
N VAL A 650 -48.77 15.21 -14.88
CA VAL A 650 -49.46 14.87 -13.62
C VAL A 650 -49.91 16.14 -12.89
N LYS A 651 -49.07 17.18 -12.83
CA LYS A 651 -49.47 18.48 -12.26
C LYS A 651 -50.61 19.17 -13.02
N GLU A 652 -50.62 19.11 -14.35
CA GLU A 652 -51.70 19.68 -15.17
C GLU A 652 -53.02 18.90 -15.02
N ALA A 653 -52.97 17.56 -14.89
CA ALA A 653 -54.15 16.73 -14.65
C ALA A 653 -54.81 17.05 -13.29
N VAL A 654 -54.02 17.23 -12.22
CA VAL A 654 -54.52 17.57 -10.88
C VAL A 654 -55.11 18.99 -10.81
N VAL A 655 -54.59 19.93 -11.62
CA VAL A 655 -55.14 21.30 -11.69
C VAL A 655 -56.44 21.37 -12.47
N SER A 656 -56.65 20.46 -13.45
CA SER A 656 -57.88 20.43 -14.25
C SER A 656 -59.08 19.82 -13.51
N GLU A 657 -58.88 18.96 -12.50
CA GLU A 657 -59.98 18.38 -11.70
C GLU A 657 -60.49 19.31 -10.57
N GLY A 658 -59.75 20.37 -10.22
CA GLY A 658 -60.12 21.30 -9.14
C GLY A 658 -61.05 22.46 -9.53
N ALA A 659 -61.43 22.58 -10.82
CA ALA A 659 -62.09 23.78 -11.33
C ALA A 659 -63.24 23.48 -12.30
N GLU A 660 -64.26 22.72 -11.90
CA GLU A 660 -65.63 22.92 -12.42
C GLU A 660 -66.67 22.15 -11.59
N MET A 661 -67.45 22.87 -10.77
CA MET A 661 -68.73 22.39 -10.28
C MET A 661 -69.78 23.49 -10.49
N LYS A 662 -70.62 23.31 -11.52
CA LYS A 662 -71.91 23.99 -11.68
C LYS A 662 -72.99 22.92 -11.95
N PRO A 663 -74.16 23.01 -11.31
CA PRO A 663 -75.19 21.98 -11.42
C PRO A 663 -76.19 22.31 -12.54
N MET A 664 -76.75 21.30 -13.22
CA MET A 664 -78.19 21.20 -13.54
C MET A 664 -78.54 19.97 -14.41
N VAL A 665 -79.45 19.16 -13.85
CA VAL A 665 -80.70 18.61 -14.43
C VAL A 665 -80.65 17.57 -15.58
N SER A 666 -81.57 16.61 -15.40
CA SER A 666 -81.98 15.44 -16.19
C SER A 666 -82.35 15.69 -17.66
N ASP A 667 -82.19 14.70 -18.54
CA ASP A 667 -83.25 13.73 -18.90
C ASP A 667 -82.81 12.74 -20.03
N SER A 668 -83.35 11.52 -19.94
CA SER A 668 -83.71 10.52 -20.97
C SER A 668 -82.90 10.27 -22.26
N GLY A 669 -82.64 8.98 -22.53
CA GLY A 669 -82.83 8.40 -23.87
C GLY A 669 -81.74 7.49 -24.46
N GLY A 670 -81.97 6.16 -24.37
CA GLY A 670 -81.92 5.22 -25.50
C GLY A 670 -80.60 4.84 -26.20
N GLY A 671 -80.35 3.53 -26.28
CA GLY A 671 -79.66 2.91 -27.43
C GLY A 671 -78.34 2.21 -27.12
N GLY A 672 -78.37 0.89 -26.96
CA GLY A 672 -77.17 0.08 -26.81
C GLY A 672 -76.49 -0.29 -28.13
N ALA A 673 -75.18 -0.50 -28.09
CA ALA A 673 -74.49 -1.58 -28.81
C ALA A 673 -73.08 -1.79 -28.22
N LYS A 674 -72.85 -3.03 -27.78
CA LYS A 674 -71.58 -3.56 -27.25
C LYS A 674 -70.50 -3.61 -28.35
N VAL A 675 -69.28 -3.18 -28.02
CA VAL A 675 -68.05 -3.94 -28.33
C VAL A 675 -67.16 -3.97 -27.09
N LYS A 676 -66.53 -5.12 -26.91
CA LYS A 676 -66.11 -5.74 -25.66
C LYS A 676 -64.66 -5.39 -25.32
N VAL A 677 -64.49 -4.83 -24.12
CA VAL A 677 -63.47 -5.08 -23.09
C VAL A 677 -62.31 -6.02 -23.48
N LYS A 678 -61.08 -5.56 -23.23
CA LYS A 678 -60.18 -6.32 -22.36
C LYS A 678 -59.39 -5.41 -21.43
N GLU A 679 -59.68 -5.62 -20.15
CA GLU A 679 -59.04 -5.07 -18.94
C GLU A 679 -57.54 -5.37 -18.90
N GLU A 680 -56.76 -4.51 -18.22
CA GLU A 680 -56.24 -4.87 -16.90
C GLU A 680 -55.79 -3.64 -16.10
N LEU A 681 -56.39 -3.54 -14.91
CA LEU A 681 -56.08 -2.68 -13.77
C LEU A 681 -54.75 -3.13 -13.12
N LYS A 682 -53.91 -2.20 -12.66
CA LYS A 682 -53.76 -1.91 -11.22
C LYS A 682 -52.75 -0.77 -10.96
N GLU A 683 -53.29 0.34 -10.48
CA GLU A 683 -52.75 1.18 -9.40
C GLU A 683 -52.48 0.29 -8.16
N LYS A 684 -51.48 0.50 -7.30
CA LYS A 684 -51.37 1.68 -6.44
C LYS A 684 -50.10 1.64 -5.55
N ASP A 685 -49.75 2.83 -5.08
CA ASP A 685 -49.05 3.24 -3.85
C ASP A 685 -47.51 3.40 -3.85
N GLU A 686 -47.11 4.67 -4.02
CA GLU A 686 -45.94 5.34 -3.43
C GLU A 686 -46.35 5.95 -2.07
N GLU A 687 -45.53 5.78 -1.05
CA GLU A 687 -45.35 6.56 0.20
C GLU A 687 -44.35 5.71 1.05
N GLU A 688 -43.28 6.17 1.71
CA GLU A 688 -42.94 7.39 2.44
C GLU A 688 -41.40 7.51 2.59
N GLU A 689 -40.90 8.73 2.78
CA GLU A 689 -39.61 9.06 3.41
C GLU A 689 -39.90 10.12 4.49
N GLU A 690 -39.18 10.05 5.63
CA GLU A 690 -39.15 10.90 6.85
C GLU A 690 -39.98 10.47 8.08
N GLU A 691 -39.32 9.87 9.09
CA GLU A 691 -39.29 10.37 10.48
C GLU A 691 -38.17 9.70 11.33
N GLU A 692 -37.62 10.49 12.27
CA GLU A 692 -36.44 10.27 13.14
C GLU A 692 -36.69 9.42 14.41
N LEU A 693 -35.57 8.90 14.97
CA LEU A 693 -35.18 8.70 16.39
C LEU A 693 -35.97 7.80 17.38
N GLU A 694 -35.31 6.73 17.86
CA GLU A 694 -34.77 6.51 19.24
C GLU A 694 -34.64 5.01 19.60
N GLY A 695 -33.54 4.62 20.27
CA GLY A 695 -33.51 3.42 21.13
C GLY A 695 -32.24 2.56 21.18
N VAL A 696 -31.29 2.90 22.09
CA VAL A 696 -30.52 2.05 23.06
C VAL A 696 -29.95 0.69 22.58
N GLY A 697 -28.70 0.26 22.80
CA GLY A 697 -27.63 0.58 23.75
C GLY A 697 -26.49 -0.47 23.63
N LEU A 698 -25.39 -0.22 24.36
CA LEU A 698 -24.05 -0.82 24.30
C LEU A 698 -23.91 -2.25 24.85
N ASP A 699 -23.03 -3.06 24.24
CA ASP A 699 -21.87 -3.81 24.80
C ASP A 699 -21.33 -4.75 23.69
N GLY A 700 -20.05 -5.03 23.43
CA GLY A 700 -18.84 -5.02 24.24
C GLY A 700 -18.12 -6.36 24.00
N GLY A 701 -16.97 -6.37 23.31
CA GLY A 701 -16.06 -7.54 23.35
C GLY A 701 -15.39 -7.99 22.05
N GLY A 702 -14.13 -7.57 21.88
CA GLY A 702 -12.99 -8.45 21.57
C GLY A 702 -12.88 -9.15 20.22
N GLY A 703 -12.08 -8.58 19.32
CA GLY A 703 -11.48 -9.28 18.16
C GLY A 703 -10.06 -8.76 17.93
N GLU A 704 -9.06 -9.55 18.32
CA GLU A 704 -7.63 -9.37 18.04
C GLU A 704 -7.30 -10.11 16.73
N TRP A 705 -6.32 -9.62 15.96
CA TRP A 705 -5.90 -10.06 14.60
C TRP A 705 -6.92 -9.64 13.52
N GLU A 706 -6.65 -8.75 12.57
CA GLU A 706 -5.69 -8.82 11.47
C GLU A 706 -5.37 -7.41 10.95
N VAL A 707 -4.09 -7.08 10.73
CA VAL A 707 -3.65 -5.89 9.97
C VAL A 707 -2.32 -6.27 9.33
N LEU A 708 -2.17 -6.07 8.00
CA LEU A 708 -1.08 -5.29 7.39
C LEU A 708 -0.99 -5.47 5.86
N GLN A 709 -1.73 -4.64 5.13
CA GLN A 709 -1.60 -4.48 3.67
C GLN A 709 -0.72 -3.27 3.32
N GLU A 710 0.04 -3.45 2.22
CA GLU A 710 0.58 -2.45 1.28
C GLU A 710 2.08 -2.10 1.27
N PHE A 711 2.86 -2.46 2.29
CA PHE A 711 4.35 -2.38 2.22
C PHE A 711 5.07 -3.63 2.74
N HIS A 712 4.32 -4.64 3.19
CA HIS A 712 4.85 -5.86 3.78
C HIS A 712 5.15 -6.99 2.79
N VAL A 713 4.65 -6.97 1.55
CA VAL A 713 4.76 -8.11 0.59
C VAL A 713 6.21 -8.57 0.33
N TYR A 714 7.19 -7.66 0.37
CA TYR A 714 8.60 -8.02 0.16
C TYR A 714 9.26 -8.71 1.36
N TYR A 715 8.83 -8.41 2.60
CA TYR A 715 9.33 -9.05 3.83
C TYR A 715 8.47 -10.25 4.26
N LEU A 716 7.17 -10.22 3.96
CA LEU A 716 6.23 -11.29 4.28
C LEU A 716 6.39 -12.50 3.35
N MET A 717 6.88 -12.36 2.12
CA MET A 717 7.18 -13.57 1.32
C MET A 717 8.36 -14.35 1.90
N MET A 718 9.36 -13.66 2.48
CA MET A 718 10.43 -14.29 3.25
C MET A 718 9.93 -14.80 4.62
N GLY A 719 8.98 -14.10 5.24
CA GLY A 719 8.35 -14.50 6.51
C GLY A 719 7.38 -15.68 6.40
N VAL A 720 6.59 -15.76 5.33
CA VAL A 720 5.63 -16.86 5.03
C VAL A 720 6.38 -18.10 4.55
N LEU A 721 7.51 -17.94 3.84
CA LEU A 721 8.41 -19.06 3.57
C LEU A 721 9.10 -19.58 4.83
N LEU A 722 9.30 -18.74 5.86
CA LEU A 722 9.78 -19.14 7.19
C LEU A 722 8.68 -19.80 8.04
N ASP A 723 7.47 -19.23 8.06
CA ASP A 723 6.31 -19.75 8.82
C ASP A 723 5.79 -21.09 8.27
N TRP A 724 5.80 -21.25 6.94
CA TRP A 724 5.49 -22.51 6.25
C TRP A 724 6.55 -23.60 6.48
N VAL A 725 7.77 -23.20 6.82
CA VAL A 725 8.92 -24.08 7.11
C VAL A 725 8.94 -24.52 8.57
N LEU A 726 8.33 -23.75 9.48
CA LEU A 726 8.45 -23.92 10.94
C LEU A 726 7.22 -24.55 11.64
N THR A 727 6.19 -24.96 10.91
CA THR A 727 5.00 -25.62 11.50
C THR A 727 4.92 -27.09 11.13
N GLU A 728 5.72 -27.91 11.81
CA GLU A 728 5.31 -29.28 12.17
C GLU A 728 4.30 -29.14 13.31
N ASP A 729 3.00 -29.16 12.99
CA ASP A 729 2.08 -30.04 13.69
C ASP A 729 0.68 -30.04 13.09
N SER A 730 0.13 -31.24 13.08
CA SER A 730 -1.12 -31.62 12.44
C SER A 730 -2.29 -31.23 13.34
N THR A 731 -3.07 -30.20 13.01
CA THR A 731 -4.49 -30.09 13.42
C THR A 731 -5.21 -29.01 12.62
N TRP A 732 -6.07 -29.45 11.72
CA TRP A 732 -6.95 -28.60 10.90
C TRP A 732 -8.23 -28.30 11.67
N VAL A 733 -8.44 -27.04 12.09
CA VAL A 733 -9.77 -26.53 12.44
C VAL A 733 -9.91 -25.09 11.93
N LEU A 734 -10.63 -24.94 10.81
CA LEU A 734 -11.09 -23.65 10.31
C LEU A 734 -12.09 -23.03 11.30
N CYS A 735 -11.79 -21.85 11.83
CA CYS A 735 -12.77 -20.93 12.40
C CYS A 735 -12.79 -19.66 11.54
N LEU A 736 -13.78 -19.59 10.64
CA LEU A 736 -14.11 -18.44 9.78
C LEU A 736 -15.17 -17.58 10.46
N SER A 737 -14.86 -16.33 10.86
CA SER A 737 -15.91 -15.30 11.05
C SER A 737 -15.48 -13.83 11.04
N GLN A 738 -14.19 -13.50 10.88
CA GLN A 738 -13.73 -12.10 10.79
C GLN A 738 -13.26 -11.73 9.36
N ASP A 739 -12.74 -12.72 8.62
CA ASP A 739 -11.99 -12.49 7.38
C ASP A 739 -12.90 -12.26 6.16
N MET A 740 -14.15 -12.72 6.17
CA MET A 740 -15.11 -12.46 5.08
C MET A 740 -15.59 -11.00 5.07
N VAL A 741 -15.80 -10.40 6.25
CA VAL A 741 -16.22 -8.99 6.37
C VAL A 741 -15.04 -8.04 6.14
N LEU A 742 -13.83 -8.46 6.51
CA LEU A 742 -12.58 -7.81 6.10
C LEU A 742 -12.32 -7.97 4.60
N PHE A 743 -12.55 -9.14 3.99
CA PHE A 743 -12.50 -9.31 2.53
C PHE A 743 -13.45 -8.36 1.81
N LEU A 744 -14.56 -8.01 2.44
CA LEU A 744 -15.47 -6.98 1.93
C LEU A 744 -14.97 -5.55 2.13
N CYS A 745 -14.49 -5.21 3.33
CA CYS A 745 -13.99 -3.87 3.63
C CYS A 745 -12.60 -3.56 3.01
N VAL A 746 -11.81 -4.60 2.70
CA VAL A 746 -10.48 -4.54 2.05
C VAL A 746 -10.59 -4.39 0.53
N TYR A 747 -11.70 -4.84 -0.08
CA TYR A 747 -11.95 -4.71 -1.51
C TYR A 747 -13.00 -3.67 -1.89
N LEU A 748 -13.68 -3.07 -0.91
CA LEU A 748 -14.48 -1.87 -1.12
C LEU A 748 -13.53 -0.67 -1.28
N PRO A 749 -13.53 0.04 -2.42
CA PRO A 749 -12.71 1.23 -2.59
C PRO A 749 -12.92 2.24 -1.48
N THR A 750 -11.92 3.08 -1.28
CA THR A 750 -11.95 4.24 -0.38
C THR A 750 -13.21 5.10 -0.53
N SER A 751 -13.77 5.15 -1.74
CA SER A 751 -14.99 5.89 -2.06
C SER A 751 -16.28 5.26 -1.52
N THR A 752 -16.36 3.94 -1.38
CA THR A 752 -17.48 3.23 -0.73
C THR A 752 -17.42 3.35 0.80
N LEU A 753 -16.22 3.42 1.37
CA LEU A 753 -15.98 3.75 2.78
C LEU A 753 -16.39 5.20 3.09
N PHE A 754 -16.09 6.14 2.19
CA PHE A 754 -16.52 7.54 2.31
C PHE A 754 -18.05 7.67 2.24
N LEU A 755 -18.69 6.91 1.35
CA LEU A 755 -20.15 6.87 1.20
C LEU A 755 -20.84 6.33 2.47
N LEU A 756 -20.28 5.27 3.06
CA LEU A 756 -20.73 4.71 4.34
C LEU A 756 -20.55 5.73 5.48
N ALA A 757 -19.42 6.45 5.52
CA ALA A 757 -19.16 7.49 6.51
C ALA A 757 -20.05 8.72 6.35
N THR A 758 -20.38 9.13 5.12
CA THR A 758 -21.32 10.24 4.84
C THR A 758 -22.77 9.87 5.12
N LEU A 759 -23.16 8.60 4.98
CA LEU A 759 -24.48 8.11 5.37
C LEU A 759 -24.66 8.02 6.89
N LEU A 760 -23.56 8.00 7.65
CA LEU A 760 -23.55 7.94 9.12
C LEU A 760 -23.50 9.32 9.79
N GLN A 761 -23.56 10.41 9.03
CA GLN A 761 -23.35 11.77 9.55
C GLN A 761 -24.59 12.63 9.37
N GLU A 762 -25.49 12.63 10.36
CA GLU A 762 -26.59 13.59 10.45
C GLU A 762 -26.13 14.96 11.02
N PRO A 763 -26.76 16.08 10.60
CA PRO A 763 -26.39 17.43 11.04
C PRO A 763 -27.31 17.96 12.16
N GLY A 764 -26.74 18.41 13.28
CA GLY A 764 -27.39 19.36 14.21
C GLY A 764 -27.14 19.06 15.70
N SER A 765 -26.21 19.76 16.36
CA SER A 765 -26.48 20.87 17.29
C SER A 765 -27.40 20.53 18.47
N PHE A 766 -26.91 20.55 19.72
CA PHE A 766 -27.53 21.35 20.82
C PHE A 766 -26.66 21.44 22.10
N ARG A 767 -27.01 22.48 22.88
CA ARG A 767 -26.36 23.14 24.03
C ARG A 767 -26.10 22.30 25.29
N CYS A 768 -25.06 22.73 26.03
CA CYS A 768 -24.92 22.50 27.48
C CYS A 768 -26.09 23.08 28.28
N SER A 769 -26.62 22.29 29.22
CA SER A 769 -27.18 22.81 30.47
C SER A 769 -26.91 21.83 31.61
N SER A 770 -26.43 22.38 32.73
CA SER A 770 -26.19 21.74 34.03
C SER A 770 -27.50 21.43 34.75
N VAL A 771 -27.59 20.33 35.51
CA VAL A 771 -28.19 20.22 36.88
C VAL A 771 -27.76 18.87 37.50
N ALA A 772 -27.51 18.90 38.81
CA ALA A 772 -27.04 17.81 39.67
C ALA A 772 -28.18 17.07 40.37
N GLU A 773 -27.98 15.78 40.71
CA GLU A 773 -28.57 15.04 41.87
C GLU A 773 -28.01 13.60 41.86
N ALA A 774 -27.19 13.16 42.82
CA ALA A 774 -27.48 12.70 44.19
C ALA A 774 -27.43 11.15 44.31
N CYS A 775 -26.33 10.63 44.87
CA CYS A 775 -26.17 9.22 45.29
C CYS A 775 -26.79 8.96 46.67
N PRO A 776 -27.32 7.75 46.94
CA PRO A 776 -27.54 7.27 48.29
C PRO A 776 -26.41 6.34 48.77
N THR A 777 -25.89 6.66 49.95
CA THR A 777 -25.05 5.87 50.87
C THR A 777 -25.82 4.68 51.49
N ILE A 778 -25.18 3.62 52.02
CA ILE A 778 -24.87 3.29 53.45
C ILE A 778 -24.75 1.73 53.52
N PRO A 779 -24.10 1.02 54.50
CA PRO A 779 -22.94 1.26 55.40
C PRO A 779 -21.87 0.12 55.42
N ALA A 780 -20.80 0.37 56.17
CA ALA A 780 -19.77 -0.58 56.60
C ALA A 780 -19.98 -1.17 58.02
N SER A 781 -19.61 -2.43 58.23
CA SER A 781 -19.03 -3.04 59.47
C SER A 781 -18.63 -4.50 59.11
N ALA A 782 -17.59 -5.18 59.58
CA ALA A 782 -16.64 -5.02 60.68
C ALA A 782 -15.31 -5.76 60.33
N LYS A 783 -14.27 -5.55 61.15
CA LYS A 783 -12.85 -5.90 60.97
C LYS A 783 -12.48 -7.19 61.79
N PRO A 784 -11.20 -7.63 61.90
CA PRO A 784 -10.58 -8.78 61.23
C PRO A 784 -10.11 -9.93 62.17
N ALA A 785 -9.65 -11.09 61.63
CA ALA A 785 -8.75 -12.02 62.34
C ALA A 785 -7.96 -12.99 61.42
N SER A 786 -6.63 -12.85 61.49
CA SER A 786 -5.51 -13.83 61.47
C SER A 786 -5.56 -15.24 60.85
N ALA A 787 -4.36 -15.63 60.35
CA ALA A 787 -3.70 -16.96 60.32
C ALA A 787 -3.73 -17.71 58.96
N SER A 788 -2.59 -17.79 58.24
CA SER A 788 -1.63 -18.93 58.15
C SER A 788 -2.20 -20.12 57.34
N ALA A 789 -1.54 -20.81 56.40
CA ALA A 789 -0.15 -21.00 56.02
C ALA A 789 -0.10 -21.75 54.65
N CYS A 790 1.12 -21.86 54.11
CA CYS A 790 1.59 -22.61 52.92
C CYS A 790 1.41 -21.95 51.55
#